data_AF-A0A932U3B5-F1
#
_entry.id   AF-A0A932U3B5-F1
#
_cell.length_a   1.000
_cell.length_b   1.000
_cell.length_c   1.000
_cell.angle_alpha   90.00
_cell.angle_beta   90.00
_cell.angle_gamma   90.00
#
_symmetry.space_group_name_H-M   'P 1'
#
loop_
_entity.id
_entity.type
_entity.pdbx_description
1 polymer ?
#
loop_
_entity_poly.entity_id
_entity_poly.type
_entity_poly.pdbx_seq_one_letter_code
_entity_poly.pdbx_strand_id
1 'polypeptide(L)'
;MNLPFARLTKPSFLAWWPLWLTAALLALLLTVPAAAQESGYTYTVQVGDNWTVVAKRVGLTVEELQAANPQAVRASGWLIVGEKLHIPTAPVAEEQFYTVRAGDGWTIIAERVNIPTALLQAANPRYVRPDLVLYVGQRLLIPAPAQSRPSATATPTATSTPLPTETPTPSATATPTATPTATATPNPTHTATATATATLTATPTAVPTDTPTPSSTPTATDTPTPEPTPTPTSQPTATPTHDPNAVLPACPADLAIASNPLLEVLNRDDSSGGLLAAFLNACGLASDGPVLADLTSDGLDDLVLVYRLSSESAASTSGQGDLLIANGIGGGGYAAEYVADAAGSVRLLKTEDINADGAADVVWLDTTCGASTCFDTLYVRSWDGAGWQDWTEGTITMASAQVEIAELDEAGSGAELQLSGGAYGSVGAGPQRERTEIWASIDGAPYSLLRESYGESACLYHLILDANRAFAIDLDFELAQTHFSTAIFENKRNACWTRPNELEELRSFAFFRLAQIAGYAGEPATAQALIEQLADTYPAQPYAQVGRIWLDGYLASGDPVSACVLVTNFVTSNPAAVEVLADYGYANPTFTADDVCPILDVAVPAVEPAPVPADGAGASAPPITADAPPATDVSLADLPECPAGINGYAETLPTVLDETQGASSVIEAWLRACDALADKRGALVKYDLNSDKRDDLLVFPTILSDVGYGPGGADGAFFLFHGNEKGGFDLVLAPDIFGQPTPLAWGDANGDRRPELLWQVESCSTFCVTSLLGLAWDQASGQYAQAVLPGAALAGGKVSIETVTRGTPGKGRQIRLVGGVSGTVGGGLTVPHTEIWQSVDGAPFRRISWRYDREADGNDCLGLRLVEADVALQASDVLSYTPAIDLYRAALEDSSLQACSLFGLDAAKELTLLQGLGSFRLVQAQALSGDMAAAQATLAGLAAGQPESNYSAAATQWLDSLMTDGDAAAACAGVTKIVIGKAEMWQVTDQYGYDHPALAAQQVCFVPAGAAEEE
;
A
#
# COMPACT_ATOMS: atom_id res chain seq x y z
N MET A 1 45.21 42.10 55.16
CA MET A 1 44.92 43.54 54.94
C MET A 1 43.41 43.73 54.87
N ASN A 2 42.91 44.97 54.97
CA ASN A 2 41.56 45.24 55.45
C ASN A 2 40.52 45.61 54.37
N LEU A 3 39.26 45.35 54.74
CA LEU A 3 37.99 45.99 54.38
C LEU A 3 38.05 47.54 54.17
N PRO A 4 37.09 48.23 53.50
CA PRO A 4 35.66 48.24 53.90
C PRO A 4 34.58 48.44 52.79
N PHE A 5 33.46 49.12 53.13
CA PHE A 5 32.06 48.82 52.77
C PHE A 5 31.24 50.06 52.27
N ALA A 6 30.16 49.80 51.52
CA ALA A 6 28.82 50.46 51.57
C ALA A 6 28.42 51.74 50.76
N ARG A 7 27.12 51.71 50.34
CA ARG A 7 26.06 52.79 50.27
C ARG A 7 25.43 53.18 48.91
N LEU A 8 24.24 52.60 48.64
CA LEU A 8 22.92 53.24 48.44
C LEU A 8 22.73 54.52 47.57
N THR A 9 21.79 54.49 46.61
CA THR A 9 20.53 55.32 46.60
C THR A 9 19.55 54.96 45.45
N LYS A 10 18.27 55.38 45.58
CA LYS A 10 17.17 55.42 44.57
C LYS A 10 16.40 56.75 44.76
N PRO A 11 15.72 57.36 43.76
CA PRO A 11 14.23 57.17 43.65
C PRO A 11 13.61 57.36 42.22
N SER A 12 12.58 56.57 41.83
CA SER A 12 11.16 57.01 41.57
C SER A 12 10.88 57.70 40.21
N PHE A 13 9.65 57.91 39.68
CA PHE A 13 8.25 57.62 40.10
C PHE A 13 7.30 57.58 38.85
N LEU A 14 5.96 57.65 39.03
CA LEU A 14 4.88 57.72 37.99
C LEU A 14 4.78 56.48 37.05
N ALA A 15 3.89 55.48 37.19
CA ALA A 15 2.64 55.25 37.92
C ALA A 15 1.33 55.77 37.27
N TRP A 16 0.52 54.85 36.69
CA TRP A 16 -0.89 54.60 37.05
C TRP A 16 -1.48 53.36 36.31
N TRP A 17 -2.45 52.71 36.96
CA TRP A 17 -3.36 51.67 36.44
C TRP A 17 -4.76 52.02 37.00
N PRO A 18 -5.87 51.62 36.36
CA PRO A 18 -6.52 50.40 36.85
C PRO A 18 -7.26 49.57 35.78
N LEU A 19 -7.76 48.41 36.21
CA LEU A 19 -8.78 47.60 35.53
C LEU A 19 -10.19 48.21 35.71
N TRP A 20 -11.24 47.42 35.42
CA TRP A 20 -12.68 47.62 35.72
C TRP A 20 -13.57 48.28 34.65
N LEU A 21 -13.66 47.67 33.45
CA LEU A 21 -14.91 47.52 32.69
C LEU A 21 -14.69 46.70 31.39
N THR A 22 -15.08 45.42 31.37
CA THR A 22 -15.34 44.58 30.15
C THR A 22 -15.67 43.11 30.47
N ALA A 23 -15.44 42.63 31.70
CA ALA A 23 -15.68 41.25 32.15
C ALA A 23 -17.18 40.82 32.23
N ALA A 24 -18.01 41.28 31.29
CA ALA A 24 -19.45 41.03 31.23
C ALA A 24 -20.02 40.96 29.80
N LEU A 25 -19.20 41.06 28.74
CA LEU A 25 -19.67 41.01 27.34
C LEU A 25 -19.06 39.88 26.49
N LEU A 26 -18.18 39.04 27.08
CA LEU A 26 -17.56 37.88 26.40
C LEU A 26 -18.20 36.54 26.82
N ALA A 27 -19.46 36.57 27.27
CA ALA A 27 -20.17 35.42 27.84
C ALA A 27 -21.51 35.11 27.14
N LEU A 28 -21.81 35.75 26.01
CA LEU A 28 -23.11 35.60 25.32
C LEU A 28 -23.02 35.84 23.81
N LEU A 29 -22.23 35.05 23.10
CA LEU A 29 -22.38 34.86 21.63
C LEU A 29 -21.76 33.55 21.09
N LEU A 30 -21.64 32.52 21.94
CA LEU A 30 -21.37 31.13 21.55
C LEU A 30 -22.55 30.25 21.97
N THR A 31 -23.50 30.08 21.06
CA THR A 31 -24.54 29.03 21.11
C THR A 31 -24.88 28.55 19.69
N VAL A 32 -23.84 28.26 18.89
CA VAL A 32 -23.97 27.15 17.93
C VAL A 32 -24.07 25.90 18.81
N PRO A 33 -25.12 25.07 18.69
CA PRO A 33 -25.29 23.91 19.56
C PRO A 33 -24.22 22.86 19.25
N ALA A 34 -23.53 22.36 20.27
CA ALA A 34 -22.51 21.31 20.16
C ALA A 34 -23.10 19.91 19.82
N ALA A 35 -24.29 19.86 19.22
CA ALA A 35 -25.07 18.66 18.94
C ALA A 35 -25.00 18.21 17.47
N ALA A 36 -23.97 18.65 16.74
CA ALA A 36 -23.69 18.29 15.35
C ALA A 36 -22.30 17.67 15.16
N GLN A 37 -21.61 17.33 16.26
CA GLN A 37 -20.20 16.89 16.27
C GLN A 37 -20.02 15.50 16.90
N GLU A 38 -21.11 14.73 17.07
CA GLU A 38 -21.10 13.37 17.65
C GLU A 38 -21.53 12.28 16.64
N SER A 39 -21.98 12.65 15.42
CA SER A 39 -22.38 11.70 14.37
C SER A 39 -21.36 11.67 13.23
N GLY A 40 -20.51 10.64 13.20
CA GLY A 40 -19.53 10.43 12.14
C GLY A 40 -18.67 9.19 12.36
N TYR A 41 -17.72 8.95 11.47
CA TYR A 41 -16.87 7.76 11.51
C TYR A 41 -15.36 8.11 11.46
N THR A 42 -14.50 7.13 11.19
CA THR A 42 -13.04 7.33 11.09
C THR A 42 -12.48 6.70 9.82
N TYR A 43 -11.79 7.51 9.01
CA TYR A 43 -11.02 7.15 7.84
C TYR A 43 -9.53 6.98 8.22
N THR A 44 -8.79 6.11 7.52
CA THR A 44 -7.33 5.92 7.72
C THR A 44 -6.58 6.29 6.44
N VAL A 45 -5.61 7.19 6.56
CA VAL A 45 -4.83 7.79 5.46
C VAL A 45 -3.93 6.75 4.78
N GLN A 46 -3.95 6.73 3.45
CA GLN A 46 -3.21 5.81 2.59
C GLN A 46 -1.95 6.44 1.96
N VAL A 47 -1.12 5.63 1.29
CA VAL A 47 0.01 6.14 0.50
C VAL A 47 -0.53 7.00 -0.64
N GLY A 48 0.01 8.22 -0.80
CA GLY A 48 -0.45 9.20 -1.79
C GLY A 48 -1.59 10.12 -1.31
N ASP A 49 -2.21 9.85 -0.16
CA ASP A 49 -3.29 10.70 0.36
C ASP A 49 -2.79 12.08 0.82
N ASN A 50 -3.56 13.10 0.47
CA ASN A 50 -3.47 14.45 1.01
C ASN A 50 -4.87 14.95 1.40
N TRP A 51 -4.98 16.13 2.02
CA TRP A 51 -6.27 16.65 2.50
C TRP A 51 -7.34 16.76 1.42
N THR A 52 -6.97 17.20 0.21
CA THR A 52 -7.88 17.35 -0.93
C THR A 52 -8.37 15.98 -1.42
N VAL A 53 -7.44 15.05 -1.65
CA VAL A 53 -7.72 13.67 -2.08
C VAL A 53 -8.66 12.97 -1.10
N VAL A 54 -8.42 13.09 0.21
CA VAL A 54 -9.27 12.45 1.22
C VAL A 54 -10.62 13.15 1.34
N ALA A 55 -10.67 14.49 1.34
CA ALA A 55 -11.92 15.25 1.41
C ALA A 55 -12.87 14.88 0.25
N LYS A 56 -12.34 14.83 -0.98
CA LYS A 56 -13.04 14.34 -2.18
C LYS A 56 -13.50 12.89 -2.02
N ARG A 57 -12.62 11.99 -1.58
CA ARG A 57 -12.93 10.55 -1.39
C ARG A 57 -14.04 10.29 -0.35
N VAL A 58 -14.25 11.21 0.60
CA VAL A 58 -15.31 11.10 1.63
C VAL A 58 -16.50 12.05 1.43
N GLY A 59 -16.48 12.90 0.41
CA GLY A 59 -17.58 13.81 0.08
C GLY A 59 -17.72 15.04 0.98
N LEU A 60 -16.61 15.62 1.44
CA LEU A 60 -16.56 16.84 2.27
C LEU A 60 -15.65 17.90 1.63
N THR A 61 -15.71 19.17 2.05
CA THR A 61 -14.64 20.13 1.70
C THR A 61 -13.38 19.91 2.54
N VAL A 62 -12.25 20.47 2.10
CA VAL A 62 -11.00 20.45 2.87
C VAL A 62 -11.17 21.15 4.22
N GLU A 63 -11.82 22.32 4.29
CA GLU A 63 -12.08 23.00 5.56
C GLU A 63 -13.04 22.21 6.46
N GLU A 64 -14.05 21.53 5.91
CA GLU A 64 -14.95 20.70 6.71
C GLU A 64 -14.22 19.48 7.30
N LEU A 65 -13.40 18.80 6.49
CA LEU A 65 -12.57 17.69 6.94
C LEU A 65 -11.51 18.14 7.95
N GLN A 66 -10.88 19.30 7.75
CA GLN A 66 -9.89 19.87 8.68
C GLN A 66 -10.53 20.40 9.97
N ALA A 67 -11.73 20.99 9.91
CA ALA A 67 -12.48 21.43 11.09
C ALA A 67 -13.02 20.26 11.92
N ALA A 68 -13.31 19.12 11.27
CA ALA A 68 -13.55 17.85 11.96
C ALA A 68 -12.27 17.21 12.53
N ASN A 69 -11.08 17.60 12.03
CA ASN A 69 -9.79 17.01 12.40
C ASN A 69 -8.70 18.02 12.84
N PRO A 70 -8.99 18.93 13.79
CA PRO A 70 -8.03 19.93 14.24
C PRO A 70 -6.76 19.34 14.88
N GLN A 71 -6.78 18.06 15.28
CA GLN A 71 -5.62 17.31 15.77
C GLN A 71 -4.64 16.87 14.67
N ALA A 72 -5.11 16.70 13.44
CA ALA A 72 -4.29 16.25 12.30
C ALA A 72 -3.81 17.43 11.44
N VAL A 73 -4.41 18.61 11.56
CA VAL A 73 -3.99 19.82 10.83
C VAL A 73 -2.59 20.25 11.25
N ARG A 74 -1.65 20.29 10.29
CA ARG A 74 -0.23 20.64 10.50
C ARG A 74 0.16 21.87 9.69
N ALA A 75 1.15 22.62 10.20
CA ALA A 75 1.77 23.73 9.48
C ALA A 75 2.52 23.31 8.20
N SER A 76 2.74 22.01 7.97
CA SER A 76 3.26 21.46 6.70
C SER A 76 2.18 21.18 5.65
N GLY A 77 0.90 21.16 6.03
CA GLY A 77 -0.20 20.78 5.13
C GLY A 77 -0.29 19.28 4.79
N TRP A 78 0.54 18.42 5.40
CA TRP A 78 0.59 16.99 5.06
C TRP A 78 -0.24 16.12 5.99
N LEU A 79 -0.82 15.05 5.43
CA LEU A 79 -1.32 13.88 6.18
C LEU A 79 -0.20 12.86 6.36
N ILE A 80 -0.30 12.01 7.39
CA ILE A 80 0.64 10.88 7.61
C ILE A 80 -0.05 9.57 7.22
N VAL A 81 0.61 8.69 6.46
CA VAL A 81 0.09 7.36 6.14
C VAL A 81 -0.17 6.58 7.44
N GLY A 82 -1.38 6.01 7.60
CA GLY A 82 -1.85 5.39 8.85
C GLY A 82 -2.55 6.35 9.83
N GLU A 83 -2.56 7.66 9.57
CA GLU A 83 -3.27 8.65 10.37
C GLU A 83 -4.79 8.47 10.31
N LYS A 84 -5.50 8.80 11.40
CA LYS A 84 -6.95 8.63 11.52
C LYS A 84 -7.68 9.97 11.52
N LEU A 85 -8.56 10.13 10.54
CA LEU A 85 -9.40 11.32 10.32
C LEU A 85 -10.86 11.01 10.61
N HIS A 86 -11.49 11.79 11.48
CA HIS A 86 -12.92 11.77 11.73
C HIS A 86 -13.70 12.35 10.54
N ILE A 87 -14.65 11.58 10.02
CA ILE A 87 -15.53 12.01 8.93
C ILE A 87 -16.92 12.29 9.50
N PRO A 88 -17.37 13.56 9.59
CA PRO A 88 -18.71 13.90 10.05
C PRO A 88 -19.78 13.40 9.08
N THR A 89 -20.94 13.01 9.62
CA THR A 89 -22.11 12.55 8.88
C THR A 89 -23.35 13.31 9.32
N ALA A 90 -24.27 13.57 8.39
CA ALA A 90 -25.51 14.28 8.69
C ALA A 90 -26.45 13.43 9.57
N PRO A 91 -27.08 13.98 10.62
CA PRO A 91 -28.05 13.25 11.43
C PRO A 91 -29.33 12.96 10.64
N VAL A 92 -29.49 11.71 10.20
CA VAL A 92 -30.66 11.23 9.45
C VAL A 92 -31.82 10.93 10.40
N ALA A 93 -33.06 11.18 9.95
CA ALA A 93 -34.25 11.01 10.79
C ALA A 93 -34.67 9.54 11.03
N GLU A 94 -34.22 8.61 10.17
CA GLU A 94 -34.32 7.17 10.37
C GLU A 94 -33.01 6.50 9.91
N GLU A 95 -32.48 5.59 10.72
CA GLU A 95 -31.28 4.81 10.40
C GLU A 95 -31.64 3.67 9.44
N GLN A 96 -31.20 3.73 8.19
CA GLN A 96 -31.31 2.58 7.29
C GLN A 96 -30.28 1.52 7.69
N PHE A 97 -30.76 0.30 7.97
CA PHE A 97 -29.90 -0.84 8.26
C PHE A 97 -30.05 -1.93 7.21
N TYR A 98 -28.92 -2.33 6.62
CA TYR A 98 -28.83 -3.57 5.87
C TYR A 98 -28.49 -4.71 6.83
N THR A 99 -29.17 -5.85 6.71
CA THR A 99 -28.85 -7.06 7.50
C THR A 99 -28.08 -8.02 6.61
N VAL A 100 -26.83 -8.30 6.97
CA VAL A 100 -25.90 -9.18 6.26
C VAL A 100 -26.51 -10.58 6.10
N ARG A 101 -26.49 -11.10 4.88
CA ARG A 101 -27.00 -12.43 4.50
C ARG A 101 -25.80 -13.37 4.27
N ALA A 102 -26.07 -14.67 4.12
CA ALA A 102 -25.04 -15.58 3.63
C ALA A 102 -24.59 -15.15 2.22
N GLY A 103 -23.28 -15.06 2.00
CA GLY A 103 -22.67 -14.61 0.73
C GLY A 103 -22.52 -13.09 0.56
N ASP A 104 -22.85 -12.26 1.55
CA ASP A 104 -22.70 -10.80 1.45
C ASP A 104 -21.31 -10.31 1.94
N GLY A 105 -20.41 -9.96 1.03
CA GLY A 105 -19.16 -9.21 1.29
C GLY A 105 -19.33 -7.68 1.23
N TRP A 106 -18.32 -6.88 1.59
CA TRP A 106 -18.48 -5.41 1.68
C TRP A 106 -18.79 -4.75 0.34
N THR A 107 -18.10 -5.15 -0.73
CA THR A 107 -18.32 -4.66 -2.11
C THR A 107 -19.74 -4.95 -2.57
N ILE A 108 -20.16 -6.20 -2.41
CA ILE A 108 -21.48 -6.73 -2.79
C ILE A 108 -22.63 -5.95 -2.11
N ILE A 109 -22.47 -5.56 -0.84
CA ILE A 109 -23.48 -4.71 -0.16
C ILE A 109 -23.41 -3.27 -0.66
N ALA A 110 -22.20 -2.72 -0.84
CA ALA A 110 -21.99 -1.32 -1.21
C ALA A 110 -22.55 -0.99 -2.60
N GLU A 111 -22.30 -1.84 -3.60
CA GLU A 111 -22.92 -1.76 -4.94
C GLU A 111 -24.45 -1.88 -4.84
N ARG A 112 -24.94 -2.87 -4.09
CA ARG A 112 -26.37 -3.16 -3.92
C ARG A 112 -27.15 -2.03 -3.22
N VAL A 113 -26.48 -1.15 -2.48
CA VAL A 113 -27.07 0.08 -1.90
C VAL A 113 -26.58 1.37 -2.58
N ASN A 114 -25.82 1.25 -3.68
CA ASN A 114 -25.29 2.33 -4.50
C ASN A 114 -24.48 3.40 -3.73
N ILE A 115 -23.48 2.96 -2.96
CA ILE A 115 -22.47 3.80 -2.30
C ILE A 115 -21.06 3.21 -2.47
N PRO A 116 -19.97 3.99 -2.36
CA PRO A 116 -18.62 3.45 -2.39
C PRO A 116 -18.36 2.44 -1.25
N THR A 117 -17.63 1.37 -1.54
CA THR A 117 -17.26 0.34 -0.54
C THR A 117 -16.57 0.93 0.68
N ALA A 118 -15.64 1.88 0.46
CA ALA A 118 -14.96 2.59 1.54
C ALA A 118 -15.93 3.42 2.42
N LEU A 119 -17.01 3.97 1.85
CA LEU A 119 -18.03 4.70 2.61
C LEU A 119 -18.90 3.74 3.45
N LEU A 120 -19.26 2.57 2.90
CA LEU A 120 -19.98 1.54 3.66
C LEU A 120 -19.13 0.98 4.81
N GLN A 121 -17.88 0.61 4.53
CA GLN A 121 -16.92 0.11 5.50
C GLN A 121 -16.71 1.14 6.61
N ALA A 122 -16.34 2.37 6.25
CA ALA A 122 -16.01 3.38 7.22
C ALA A 122 -17.23 3.80 8.07
N ALA A 123 -18.46 3.80 7.53
CA ALA A 123 -19.69 3.99 8.32
C ALA A 123 -20.01 2.82 9.29
N ASN A 124 -19.27 1.70 9.23
CA ASN A 124 -19.47 0.51 10.05
C ASN A 124 -18.16 0.03 10.74
N PRO A 125 -17.45 0.90 11.47
CA PRO A 125 -16.08 0.62 11.94
C PRO A 125 -16.04 -0.49 13.01
N ARG A 126 -17.18 -0.85 13.60
CA ARG A 126 -17.35 -1.98 14.53
C ARG A 126 -17.36 -3.37 13.85
N TYR A 127 -17.50 -3.40 12.54
CA TYR A 127 -17.52 -4.62 11.73
C TYR A 127 -16.33 -4.69 10.76
N VAL A 128 -15.75 -3.55 10.39
CA VAL A 128 -14.43 -3.48 9.73
C VAL A 128 -13.36 -4.08 10.65
N ARG A 129 -12.53 -4.94 10.08
CA ARG A 129 -11.50 -5.74 10.77
C ARG A 129 -10.26 -5.84 9.85
N PRO A 130 -9.09 -6.32 10.31
CA PRO A 130 -7.91 -6.49 9.46
C PRO A 130 -8.11 -7.46 8.28
N ASP A 131 -9.09 -8.34 8.40
CA ASP A 131 -9.57 -9.30 7.40
C ASP A 131 -10.85 -8.83 6.68
N LEU A 132 -11.41 -7.66 7.03
CA LEU A 132 -12.68 -7.12 6.49
C LEU A 132 -13.89 -8.09 6.59
N VAL A 133 -13.92 -8.98 7.59
CA VAL A 133 -14.96 -10.04 7.63
C VAL A 133 -16.34 -9.57 8.11
N LEU A 134 -17.35 -9.80 7.26
CA LEU A 134 -18.77 -9.72 7.59
C LEU A 134 -19.33 -11.06 8.07
N TYR A 135 -20.29 -10.99 9.01
CA TYR A 135 -20.96 -12.18 9.57
C TYR A 135 -22.47 -12.08 9.38
N VAL A 136 -23.10 -13.21 9.01
CA VAL A 136 -24.54 -13.29 8.76
C VAL A 136 -25.36 -12.81 9.97
N GLY A 137 -26.35 -11.96 9.72
CA GLY A 137 -27.18 -11.33 10.76
C GLY A 137 -26.63 -10.04 11.36
N GLN A 138 -25.40 -9.62 11.04
CA GLN A 138 -24.92 -8.28 11.38
C GLN A 138 -25.79 -7.19 10.73
N ARG A 139 -25.96 -6.06 11.43
CA ARG A 139 -26.75 -4.92 10.94
C ARG A 139 -25.83 -3.75 10.62
N LEU A 140 -25.47 -3.65 9.33
CA LEU A 140 -24.70 -2.53 8.80
C LEU A 140 -25.60 -1.30 8.70
N LEU A 141 -25.13 -0.16 9.21
CA LEU A 141 -25.71 1.14 8.94
C LEU A 141 -25.41 1.50 7.48
N ILE A 142 -26.44 1.84 6.71
CA ILE A 142 -26.28 2.37 5.35
C ILE A 142 -26.26 3.90 5.45
N PRO A 143 -25.11 4.56 5.23
CA PRO A 143 -25.04 6.02 5.24
C PRO A 143 -25.80 6.58 4.03
N ALA A 144 -26.70 7.54 4.27
CA ALA A 144 -27.30 8.30 3.19
C ALA A 144 -26.26 9.26 2.58
N PRO A 145 -26.17 9.40 1.24
CA PRO A 145 -25.27 10.38 0.62
C PRO A 145 -25.64 11.81 1.05
N ALA A 146 -24.64 12.58 1.48
CA ALA A 146 -24.84 13.88 2.11
C ALA A 146 -25.29 14.94 1.08
N GLN A 147 -26.59 15.23 1.03
CA GLN A 147 -27.09 16.38 0.26
C GLN A 147 -26.66 17.69 0.95
N SER A 148 -25.89 18.50 0.23
CA SER A 148 -25.34 19.77 0.72
C SER A 148 -26.43 20.73 1.19
N ARG A 149 -26.40 21.08 2.48
CA ARG A 149 -27.33 22.07 3.07
C ARG A 149 -26.68 23.46 3.06
N PRO A 150 -27.31 24.49 2.45
CA PRO A 150 -26.72 25.83 2.42
C PRO A 150 -26.64 26.43 3.83
N SER A 151 -25.43 26.78 4.25
CA SER A 151 -25.16 27.47 5.52
C SER A 151 -25.19 29.00 5.34
N ALA A 152 -25.39 29.73 6.43
CA ALA A 152 -25.84 31.13 6.39
C ALA A 152 -24.71 32.17 6.36
N THR A 153 -24.96 33.27 5.64
CA THR A 153 -24.06 34.42 5.49
C THR A 153 -23.66 35.07 6.82
N ALA A 154 -22.35 35.28 7.03
CA ALA A 154 -21.80 36.08 8.11
C ALA A 154 -21.13 37.36 7.57
N THR A 155 -21.30 38.49 8.26
CA THR A 155 -20.91 39.83 7.79
C THR A 155 -19.45 40.17 8.12
N PRO A 156 -18.64 40.70 7.17
CA PRO A 156 -17.23 41.05 7.41
C PRO A 156 -17.06 42.40 8.15
N THR A 157 -15.92 42.60 8.85
CA THR A 157 -15.51 43.91 9.40
C THR A 157 -13.99 44.04 9.64
N ALA A 158 -13.41 45.14 9.13
CA ALA A 158 -12.16 45.81 9.55
C ALA A 158 -10.79 45.10 9.39
N THR A 159 -10.29 45.13 8.16
CA THR A 159 -8.92 45.47 7.71
C THR A 159 -7.91 46.02 8.75
N SER A 160 -6.64 45.59 8.64
CA SER A 160 -5.46 46.35 9.12
C SER A 160 -4.32 46.33 8.08
N THR A 161 -3.63 47.47 7.91
CA THR A 161 -2.73 47.76 6.76
C THR A 161 -1.26 47.38 6.98
N PRO A 162 -0.53 46.82 5.97
CA PRO A 162 0.92 46.62 6.03
C PRO A 162 1.73 47.90 5.70
N LEU A 163 3.05 47.85 5.98
CA LEU A 163 4.04 48.94 5.81
C LEU A 163 5.08 48.52 4.73
N PRO A 164 5.61 49.44 3.88
CA PRO A 164 6.21 49.03 2.61
C PRO A 164 7.71 48.66 2.59
N THR A 165 7.99 47.85 1.57
CA THR A 165 9.22 47.44 0.87
C THR A 165 10.41 48.43 0.83
N GLU A 166 11.63 47.86 0.79
CA GLU A 166 12.87 48.48 0.30
C GLU A 166 13.43 47.68 -0.91
N THR A 167 14.18 48.33 -1.80
CA THR A 167 14.43 47.83 -3.18
C THR A 167 15.91 47.54 -3.49
N PRO A 168 16.27 46.42 -4.16
CA PRO A 168 17.65 46.12 -4.57
C PRO A 168 18.08 46.81 -5.88
N THR A 169 19.39 47.03 -6.08
CA THR A 169 20.00 47.51 -7.34
C THR A 169 21.47 47.01 -7.45
N PRO A 170 22.03 46.67 -8.64
CA PRO A 170 23.05 45.60 -8.73
C PRO A 170 24.43 45.96 -9.36
N SER A 171 25.32 44.95 -9.34
CA SER A 171 26.38 44.63 -10.33
C SER A 171 27.75 45.34 -10.31
N ALA A 172 28.86 44.55 -10.34
CA ALA A 172 30.05 44.77 -11.19
C ALA A 172 31.06 43.59 -11.21
N THR A 173 31.52 43.23 -12.41
CA THR A 173 32.33 42.07 -12.89
C THR A 173 33.87 42.13 -12.68
N ALA A 174 34.55 40.96 -12.67
CA ALA A 174 35.90 40.61 -13.24
C ALA A 174 37.20 40.44 -12.36
N THR A 175 37.69 39.17 -12.29
CA THR A 175 39.04 38.56 -12.64
C THR A 175 40.40 39.34 -12.52
N PRO A 176 41.63 38.70 -12.65
CA PRO A 176 42.08 37.27 -12.66
C PRO A 176 43.43 36.91 -11.91
N THR A 177 43.92 35.64 -12.06
CA THR A 177 45.35 35.14 -11.96
C THR A 177 46.03 34.98 -10.56
N ALA A 178 47.04 34.10 -10.29
CA ALA A 178 47.86 33.14 -11.10
C ALA A 178 48.48 31.93 -10.28
N THR A 179 49.01 30.91 -10.97
CA THR A 179 49.78 29.70 -10.48
C THR A 179 51.33 29.88 -10.63
N PRO A 180 52.29 28.94 -10.29
CA PRO A 180 52.50 27.52 -10.73
C PRO A 180 52.86 26.56 -9.52
N THR A 181 53.57 25.40 -9.49
CA THR A 181 54.47 24.56 -10.36
C THR A 181 54.59 23.13 -9.70
N ALA A 182 54.78 21.90 -10.24
CA ALA A 182 54.98 21.26 -11.56
C ALA A 182 56.38 20.60 -11.86
N THR A 183 56.59 19.27 -11.66
CA THR A 183 57.76 18.42 -12.09
C THR A 183 57.48 16.91 -11.81
N ALA A 184 57.85 15.87 -12.60
CA ALA A 184 58.18 15.69 -14.04
C ALA A 184 58.23 14.16 -14.44
N THR A 185 58.27 13.85 -15.75
CA THR A 185 58.07 12.51 -16.41
C THR A 185 59.40 11.80 -16.84
N PRO A 186 59.42 10.54 -17.37
CA PRO A 186 59.10 10.18 -18.79
C PRO A 186 58.32 8.82 -18.97
N ASN A 187 57.63 8.43 -20.08
CA ASN A 187 57.67 8.69 -21.55
C ASN A 187 58.77 7.88 -22.32
N PRO A 188 58.67 7.52 -23.64
CA PRO A 188 57.70 7.80 -24.73
C PRO A 188 57.03 6.52 -25.35
N THR A 189 56.28 6.42 -26.47
CA THR A 189 55.69 7.28 -27.57
C THR A 189 54.43 6.52 -28.14
N HIS A 190 53.72 6.72 -29.28
CA HIS A 190 53.70 7.53 -30.54
C HIS A 190 52.21 7.58 -31.04
N THR A 191 51.63 8.71 -31.50
CA THR A 191 51.59 9.27 -32.88
C THR A 191 50.70 8.50 -33.90
N ALA A 192 49.39 8.79 -34.04
CA ALA A 192 48.71 9.85 -34.86
C ALA A 192 48.08 9.25 -36.17
N THR A 193 47.11 9.84 -36.91
CA THR A 193 46.68 11.25 -37.15
C THR A 193 45.18 11.32 -37.54
N ALA A 194 44.52 12.48 -37.42
CA ALA A 194 43.11 12.74 -37.81
C ALA A 194 42.97 13.63 -39.07
N THR A 195 41.73 13.99 -39.51
CA THR A 195 41.30 15.29 -40.10
C THR A 195 39.79 15.24 -40.50
N ALA A 196 39.11 16.40 -40.62
CA ALA A 196 37.64 16.54 -40.78
C ALA A 196 37.24 17.58 -41.88
N THR A 197 35.94 17.95 -41.92
CA THR A 197 35.36 19.30 -42.25
C THR A 197 34.46 19.44 -43.52
N ALA A 198 33.35 20.20 -43.37
CA ALA A 198 32.63 21.07 -44.36
C ALA A 198 31.33 20.64 -45.10
N THR A 199 30.18 21.12 -44.59
CA THR A 199 29.28 22.14 -45.24
C THR A 199 28.36 21.82 -46.46
N LEU A 200 27.02 21.90 -46.22
CA LEU A 200 25.86 22.42 -47.01
C LEU A 200 25.84 22.42 -48.57
N THR A 201 24.68 22.09 -49.19
CA THR A 201 23.80 23.04 -49.97
C THR A 201 22.71 22.38 -50.88
N ALA A 202 21.43 22.75 -50.65
CA ALA A 202 20.26 22.92 -51.54
C ALA A 202 19.82 21.94 -52.69
N THR A 203 18.64 21.29 -52.47
CA THR A 203 17.38 21.37 -53.27
C THR A 203 17.33 20.86 -54.77
N PRO A 204 16.19 20.87 -55.51
CA PRO A 204 15.43 19.65 -55.89
C PRO A 204 15.34 19.34 -57.41
N THR A 205 14.68 18.23 -57.79
CA THR A 205 13.99 17.99 -59.10
C THR A 205 12.94 16.86 -58.95
N ALA A 206 11.96 16.74 -59.86
CA ALA A 206 10.78 15.88 -59.71
C ALA A 206 10.29 15.24 -61.05
N VAL A 207 9.27 14.36 -60.95
CA VAL A 207 8.23 14.05 -61.99
C VAL A 207 8.65 13.18 -63.21
N PRO A 208 7.76 12.44 -63.92
CA PRO A 208 6.39 11.93 -63.63
C PRO A 208 6.22 10.40 -63.93
N THR A 209 4.98 9.95 -64.23
CA THR A 209 4.52 8.87 -65.18
C THR A 209 3.81 7.69 -64.49
N ASP A 210 2.56 7.27 -64.79
CA ASP A 210 1.38 7.89 -65.46
C ASP A 210 0.09 7.07 -65.12
N THR A 211 -1.10 7.44 -65.65
CA THR A 211 -2.42 6.77 -65.40
C THR A 211 -2.89 5.91 -66.60
N PRO A 212 -3.85 4.97 -66.45
CA PRO A 212 -5.12 5.15 -67.18
C PRO A 212 -6.42 4.65 -66.48
N THR A 213 -7.52 5.31 -66.79
CA THR A 213 -8.95 5.03 -66.47
C THR A 213 -9.67 4.34 -67.67
N PRO A 214 -11.02 4.14 -67.73
CA PRO A 214 -12.13 4.04 -66.74
C PRO A 214 -13.05 2.79 -66.97
N SER A 215 -14.26 2.70 -66.36
CA SER A 215 -15.56 2.53 -67.11
C SER A 215 -16.87 2.42 -66.26
N SER A 216 -17.91 3.16 -66.69
CA SER A 216 -19.36 2.87 -66.72
C SER A 216 -20.23 2.57 -65.45
N THR A 217 -21.24 3.42 -65.26
CA THR A 217 -22.47 3.26 -64.43
C THR A 217 -23.61 2.56 -65.21
N PRO A 218 -24.62 1.97 -64.53
CA PRO A 218 -25.97 2.57 -64.53
C PRO A 218 -26.74 2.38 -63.19
N THR A 219 -27.92 2.94 -62.87
CA THR A 219 -28.67 4.20 -63.15
C THR A 219 -30.11 3.98 -62.62
N ALA A 220 -30.49 4.72 -61.57
CA ALA A 220 -31.85 5.15 -61.16
C ALA A 220 -33.04 4.17 -60.95
N THR A 221 -33.86 4.48 -59.94
CA THR A 221 -35.32 4.27 -59.87
C THR A 221 -35.91 5.37 -58.97
N ASP A 222 -37.16 5.76 -59.20
CA ASP A 222 -37.69 7.10 -58.88
C ASP A 222 -38.73 7.16 -57.73
N THR A 223 -38.67 8.28 -56.99
CA THR A 223 -39.73 9.08 -56.30
C THR A 223 -41.02 8.40 -55.69
N PRO A 224 -41.54 8.89 -54.54
CA PRO A 224 -42.28 10.17 -54.52
C PRO A 224 -42.11 11.07 -53.27
N THR A 225 -42.52 12.34 -53.41
CA THR A 225 -42.45 13.39 -52.37
C THR A 225 -43.82 13.96 -52.01
N PRO A 226 -44.16 13.96 -50.71
CA PRO A 226 -44.93 15.02 -50.03
C PRO A 226 -44.29 15.40 -48.67
N GLU A 227 -44.55 16.52 -47.99
CA GLU A 227 -45.09 17.86 -48.32
C GLU A 227 -44.64 18.78 -47.12
N PRO A 228 -44.25 20.06 -47.30
CA PRO A 228 -43.40 20.76 -46.31
C PRO A 228 -44.09 21.10 -44.97
N THR A 229 -43.54 20.54 -43.89
CA THR A 229 -43.81 20.94 -42.49
C THR A 229 -43.34 22.38 -42.22
N PRO A 230 -44.11 23.21 -41.48
CA PRO A 230 -43.79 24.62 -41.30
C PRO A 230 -42.52 24.87 -40.48
N THR A 231 -41.71 25.82 -40.93
CA THR A 231 -40.54 26.36 -40.21
C THR A 231 -40.95 26.89 -38.83
N PRO A 232 -40.28 26.51 -37.72
CA PRO A 232 -40.43 27.21 -36.45
C PRO A 232 -39.89 28.63 -36.60
N THR A 233 -40.73 29.64 -36.35
CA THR A 233 -40.30 31.04 -36.45
C THR A 233 -39.26 31.34 -35.38
N SER A 234 -38.00 31.49 -35.77
CA SER A 234 -36.93 31.97 -34.90
C SER A 234 -37.24 33.42 -34.48
N GLN A 235 -37.89 33.58 -33.33
CA GLN A 235 -37.92 34.86 -32.63
C GLN A 235 -36.46 35.26 -32.37
N PRO A 236 -36.06 36.52 -32.64
CA PRO A 236 -34.74 36.97 -32.26
C PRO A 236 -34.67 37.02 -30.73
N THR A 237 -34.07 35.98 -30.13
CA THR A 237 -33.53 36.06 -28.78
C THR A 237 -32.60 37.27 -28.73
N ALA A 238 -32.76 38.12 -27.72
CA ALA A 238 -31.99 39.34 -27.65
C ALA A 238 -30.50 39.01 -27.55
N THR A 239 -29.69 39.56 -28.46
CA THR A 239 -28.24 39.62 -28.26
C THR A 239 -27.99 40.23 -26.89
N PRO A 240 -27.28 39.54 -25.97
CA PRO A 240 -26.97 40.12 -24.67
C PRO A 240 -26.12 41.37 -24.90
N THR A 241 -26.68 42.55 -24.67
CA THR A 241 -25.90 43.79 -24.64
C THR A 241 -24.94 43.72 -23.47
N HIS A 242 -23.69 43.38 -23.78
CA HIS A 242 -22.57 43.29 -22.85
C HIS A 242 -22.52 44.54 -21.96
N ASP A 243 -22.74 44.37 -20.66
CA ASP A 243 -22.51 45.44 -19.68
C ASP A 243 -21.06 45.36 -19.20
N PRO A 244 -20.18 46.30 -19.55
CA PRO A 244 -18.80 46.33 -19.05
C PRO A 244 -18.71 46.69 -17.55
N ASN A 245 -19.85 46.90 -16.87
CA ASN A 245 -19.97 47.06 -15.42
C ASN A 245 -20.53 45.80 -14.74
N ALA A 246 -20.75 44.71 -15.48
CA ALA A 246 -21.10 43.42 -14.89
C ALA A 246 -19.99 42.98 -13.92
N VAL A 247 -20.37 42.77 -12.65
CA VAL A 247 -19.42 42.39 -11.60
C VAL A 247 -18.98 40.96 -11.85
N LEU A 248 -17.67 40.75 -12.06
CA LEU A 248 -17.07 39.42 -12.14
C LEU A 248 -17.36 38.62 -10.85
N PRO A 249 -17.52 37.30 -10.92
CA PRO A 249 -17.70 36.49 -9.73
C PRO A 249 -16.51 36.64 -8.77
N ALA A 250 -16.75 36.35 -7.49
CA ALA A 250 -15.69 36.38 -6.49
C ALA A 250 -14.66 35.28 -6.79
N CYS A 251 -13.40 35.56 -6.47
CA CYS A 251 -12.33 34.58 -6.64
C CYS A 251 -12.54 33.37 -5.72
N PRO A 252 -12.37 32.14 -6.23
CA PRO A 252 -12.52 30.92 -5.45
C PRO A 252 -11.37 30.78 -4.44
N ALA A 253 -11.63 30.07 -3.34
CA ALA A 253 -10.61 29.75 -2.33
C ALA A 253 -9.74 28.54 -2.72
N ASP A 254 -10.20 27.75 -3.70
CA ASP A 254 -9.62 26.49 -4.14
C ASP A 254 -9.68 26.41 -5.68
N LEU A 255 -8.70 25.74 -6.29
CA LEU A 255 -8.56 25.54 -7.72
C LEU A 255 -9.66 24.62 -8.27
N ALA A 256 -10.01 23.53 -7.57
CA ALA A 256 -11.08 22.63 -8.02
C ALA A 256 -12.45 23.34 -8.02
N ILE A 257 -12.69 24.19 -7.01
CA ILE A 257 -13.90 25.03 -6.89
C ILE A 257 -13.93 26.13 -7.96
N ALA A 258 -12.81 26.48 -8.60
CA ALA A 258 -12.74 27.49 -9.65
C ALA A 258 -13.58 27.14 -10.89
N SER A 259 -13.80 25.85 -11.16
CA SER A 259 -14.63 25.33 -12.25
C SER A 259 -15.98 26.07 -12.41
N ASN A 260 -16.74 26.26 -11.34
CA ASN A 260 -18.04 26.92 -11.37
C ASN A 260 -17.98 28.42 -11.74
N PRO A 261 -17.21 29.29 -11.06
CA PRO A 261 -17.07 30.69 -11.46
C PRO A 261 -16.30 30.88 -12.78
N LEU A 262 -15.41 29.94 -13.16
CA LEU A 262 -14.82 29.90 -14.50
C LEU A 262 -15.91 29.67 -15.56
N LEU A 263 -16.77 28.67 -15.37
CA LEU A 263 -17.90 28.41 -16.28
C LEU A 263 -18.89 29.59 -16.33
N GLU A 264 -19.14 30.25 -15.19
CA GLU A 264 -19.93 31.49 -15.12
C GLU A 264 -19.31 32.64 -15.95
N VAL A 265 -17.98 32.73 -16.01
CA VAL A 265 -17.27 33.71 -16.83
C VAL A 265 -17.21 33.29 -18.30
N LEU A 266 -16.90 32.02 -18.60
CA LEU A 266 -16.87 31.46 -19.96
C LEU A 266 -18.23 31.61 -20.67
N ASN A 267 -19.33 31.45 -19.93
CA ASN A 267 -20.70 31.63 -20.45
C ASN A 267 -21.16 33.10 -20.49
N ARG A 268 -20.28 34.06 -20.19
CA ARG A 268 -20.51 35.52 -20.30
C ARG A 268 -19.53 36.21 -21.24
N ASP A 269 -18.31 35.68 -21.34
CA ASP A 269 -17.32 36.15 -22.29
C ASP A 269 -17.82 35.90 -23.71
N ASP A 270 -17.58 36.85 -24.61
CA ASP A 270 -17.70 36.56 -26.03
C ASP A 270 -16.39 35.92 -26.53
N SER A 271 -16.32 35.63 -27.83
CA SER A 271 -15.15 34.98 -28.45
C SER A 271 -13.87 35.85 -28.47
N SER A 272 -13.78 36.89 -27.62
CA SER A 272 -12.56 37.67 -27.36
C SER A 272 -11.74 37.19 -26.16
N GLY A 273 -12.31 36.36 -25.26
CA GLY A 273 -11.60 35.84 -24.08
C GLY A 273 -11.23 36.90 -23.04
N GLY A 274 -11.86 38.08 -23.10
CA GLY A 274 -11.50 39.27 -22.33
C GLY A 274 -11.92 39.19 -20.86
N LEU A 275 -13.09 38.61 -20.56
CA LEU A 275 -13.56 38.42 -19.19
C LEU A 275 -12.82 37.28 -18.49
N LEU A 276 -12.51 36.19 -19.19
CA LEU A 276 -11.71 35.07 -18.68
C LEU A 276 -10.32 35.56 -18.28
N ALA A 277 -9.63 36.28 -19.18
CA ALA A 277 -8.32 36.86 -18.89
C ALA A 277 -8.38 37.86 -17.72
N ALA A 278 -9.43 38.69 -17.63
CA ALA A 278 -9.60 39.62 -16.51
C ALA A 278 -9.86 38.91 -15.18
N PHE A 279 -10.69 37.86 -15.17
CA PHE A 279 -11.03 37.06 -13.99
C PHE A 279 -9.82 36.28 -13.47
N LEU A 280 -9.12 35.54 -14.34
CA LEU A 280 -7.92 34.78 -13.96
C LEU A 280 -6.88 35.69 -13.30
N ASN A 281 -6.52 36.81 -13.95
CA ASN A 281 -5.57 37.79 -13.38
C ASN A 281 -6.06 38.40 -12.07
N ALA A 282 -7.35 38.71 -11.93
CA ALA A 282 -7.93 39.23 -10.69
C ALA A 282 -7.84 38.24 -9.51
N CYS A 283 -7.81 36.94 -9.81
CA CYS A 283 -7.76 35.86 -8.83
C CYS A 283 -6.36 35.27 -8.61
N GLY A 284 -5.31 35.87 -9.18
CA GLY A 284 -3.95 35.34 -9.07
C GLY A 284 -3.75 34.02 -9.82
N LEU A 285 -4.59 33.76 -10.82
CA LEU A 285 -4.51 32.59 -11.70
C LEU A 285 -3.90 32.99 -13.06
N ALA A 286 -3.27 32.02 -13.71
CA ALA A 286 -2.82 32.10 -15.09
C ALA A 286 -3.35 30.88 -15.86
N SER A 287 -3.60 31.07 -17.14
CA SER A 287 -3.91 30.02 -18.11
C SER A 287 -3.23 30.37 -19.43
N ASP A 288 -2.89 29.36 -20.21
CA ASP A 288 -2.33 29.55 -21.55
C ASP A 288 -3.44 29.68 -22.62
N GLY A 289 -4.72 29.56 -22.19
CA GLY A 289 -5.94 29.69 -22.98
C GLY A 289 -6.77 28.40 -22.97
N PRO A 290 -8.09 28.48 -23.24
CA PRO A 290 -8.89 27.29 -23.52
C PRO A 290 -8.54 26.72 -24.91
N VAL A 291 -8.50 25.40 -25.02
CA VAL A 291 -8.61 24.67 -26.28
C VAL A 291 -10.10 24.51 -26.60
N LEU A 292 -10.49 24.69 -27.85
CA LEU A 292 -11.86 24.54 -28.35
C LEU A 292 -11.90 23.55 -29.51
N ALA A 293 -12.75 22.54 -29.42
CA ALA A 293 -13.02 21.55 -30.47
C ALA A 293 -14.32 20.79 -30.17
N ASP A 294 -15.02 20.29 -31.20
CA ASP A 294 -16.09 19.30 -31.06
C ASP A 294 -15.45 17.94 -30.67
N LEU A 295 -15.36 17.68 -29.36
CA LEU A 295 -14.74 16.49 -28.79
C LEU A 295 -15.76 15.36 -28.62
N THR A 296 -17.00 15.72 -28.32
CA THR A 296 -18.13 14.81 -28.10
C THR A 296 -18.87 14.41 -29.38
N SER A 297 -18.49 14.97 -30.53
CA SER A 297 -19.08 14.73 -31.86
C SER A 297 -20.58 15.07 -31.95
N ASP A 298 -21.03 16.05 -31.18
CA ASP A 298 -22.42 16.54 -31.17
C ASP A 298 -22.67 17.70 -32.17
N GLY A 299 -21.59 18.33 -32.66
CA GLY A 299 -21.63 19.47 -33.57
C GLY A 299 -21.47 20.84 -32.92
N LEU A 300 -21.13 20.90 -31.63
CA LEU A 300 -20.78 22.11 -30.88
C LEU A 300 -19.31 22.07 -30.46
N ASP A 301 -18.67 23.24 -30.31
CA ASP A 301 -17.32 23.29 -29.74
C ASP A 301 -17.39 23.03 -28.23
N ASP A 302 -16.72 21.97 -27.76
CA ASP A 302 -16.39 21.71 -26.36
C ASP A 302 -15.12 22.48 -25.95
N LEU A 303 -14.85 22.57 -24.64
CA LEU A 303 -13.76 23.37 -24.07
C LEU A 303 -12.90 22.56 -23.09
N VAL A 304 -11.57 22.66 -23.26
CA VAL A 304 -10.58 22.19 -22.27
C VAL A 304 -9.74 23.38 -21.79
N LEU A 305 -9.70 23.63 -20.49
CA LEU A 305 -9.00 24.77 -19.89
C LEU A 305 -8.09 24.32 -18.73
N VAL A 306 -6.77 24.45 -18.92
CA VAL A 306 -5.79 24.34 -17.83
C VAL A 306 -5.58 25.70 -17.18
N TYR A 307 -5.60 25.76 -15.85
CA TYR A 307 -5.36 26.98 -15.06
C TYR A 307 -4.48 26.68 -13.84
N ARG A 308 -3.67 27.65 -13.42
CA ARG A 308 -2.61 27.49 -12.41
C ARG A 308 -2.41 28.74 -11.58
N LEU A 309 -1.82 28.63 -10.39
CA LEU A 309 -1.42 29.78 -9.58
C LEU A 309 -0.34 30.60 -10.31
N SER A 310 -0.48 31.93 -10.32
CA SER A 310 0.50 32.84 -10.93
C SER A 310 1.75 33.00 -10.07
N SER A 311 2.91 33.20 -10.70
CA SER A 311 4.21 33.18 -10.01
C SER A 311 4.45 34.34 -9.03
N GLU A 312 3.54 35.32 -8.93
CA GLU A 312 3.67 36.46 -8.01
C GLU A 312 3.10 36.20 -6.60
N SER A 313 2.33 35.12 -6.41
CA SER A 313 1.75 34.74 -5.10
C SER A 313 2.59 33.74 -4.30
N ALA A 314 3.59 33.12 -4.92
CA ALA A 314 4.22 31.89 -4.41
C ALA A 314 5.23 32.11 -3.26
N ALA A 315 4.78 31.88 -2.03
CA ALA A 315 5.65 31.56 -0.90
C ALA A 315 5.60 30.03 -0.65
N SER A 316 6.57 29.31 -1.23
CA SER A 316 6.65 27.84 -1.35
C SER A 316 5.70 27.20 -2.40
N THR A 317 5.99 25.94 -2.76
CA THR A 317 5.31 25.10 -3.78
C THR A 317 4.98 25.77 -5.12
N SER A 318 5.99 25.90 -5.99
CA SER A 318 5.82 26.34 -7.38
C SER A 318 5.27 25.21 -8.26
N GLY A 319 4.04 25.33 -8.76
CA GLY A 319 3.52 24.47 -9.84
C GLY A 319 2.00 24.29 -9.89
N GLN A 320 1.31 24.42 -8.75
CA GLN A 320 -0.07 23.91 -8.61
C GLN A 320 -1.06 24.50 -9.62
N GLY A 321 -1.83 23.63 -10.25
CA GLY A 321 -2.88 23.95 -11.22
C GLY A 321 -3.83 22.77 -11.46
N ASP A 322 -4.83 22.99 -12.30
CA ASP A 322 -5.95 22.08 -12.51
C ASP A 322 -6.50 22.20 -13.96
N LEU A 323 -7.38 21.28 -14.36
CA LEU A 323 -7.97 21.17 -15.71
C LEU A 323 -9.49 21.00 -15.63
N LEU A 324 -10.20 21.84 -16.38
CA LEU A 324 -11.64 21.76 -16.63
C LEU A 324 -11.90 21.25 -18.06
N ILE A 325 -12.80 20.26 -18.20
CA ILE A 325 -13.46 19.91 -19.47
C ILE A 325 -14.94 20.33 -19.36
N ALA A 326 -15.41 21.10 -20.33
CA ALA A 326 -16.79 21.59 -20.37
C ALA A 326 -17.36 21.43 -21.78
N ASN A 327 -18.45 20.66 -21.91
CA ASN A 327 -19.05 20.36 -23.19
C ASN A 327 -19.89 21.55 -23.69
N GLY A 328 -19.99 21.73 -25.01
CA GLY A 328 -20.85 22.72 -25.64
C GLY A 328 -22.34 22.42 -25.39
N ILE A 329 -23.18 23.46 -25.29
CA ILE A 329 -24.63 23.27 -25.10
C ILE A 329 -25.52 24.02 -26.11
N GLY A 330 -26.60 23.34 -26.51
CA GLY A 330 -27.57 23.79 -27.50
C GLY A 330 -28.26 25.12 -27.13
N GLY A 331 -27.70 26.22 -27.63
CA GLY A 331 -28.09 27.59 -27.30
C GLY A 331 -26.90 28.55 -27.18
N GLY A 332 -25.69 28.01 -27.02
CA GLY A 332 -24.44 28.75 -26.85
C GLY A 332 -23.98 28.76 -25.38
N GLY A 333 -22.67 28.64 -25.19
CA GLY A 333 -22.04 28.39 -23.89
C GLY A 333 -21.77 26.90 -23.66
N TYR A 334 -21.29 26.59 -22.45
CA TYR A 334 -20.75 25.28 -22.05
C TYR A 334 -21.37 24.80 -20.72
N ALA A 335 -21.38 23.49 -20.50
CA ALA A 335 -21.65 22.83 -19.22
C ALA A 335 -20.38 22.13 -18.72
N ALA A 336 -20.02 22.27 -17.45
CA ALA A 336 -18.85 21.59 -16.90
C ALA A 336 -19.17 20.11 -16.63
N GLU A 337 -18.47 19.21 -17.33
CA GLU A 337 -18.68 17.76 -17.22
C GLU A 337 -17.55 17.06 -16.44
N TYR A 338 -16.31 17.55 -16.53
CA TYR A 338 -15.17 16.98 -15.81
C TYR A 338 -14.21 18.05 -15.27
N VAL A 339 -13.67 17.81 -14.07
CA VAL A 339 -12.59 18.58 -13.46
C VAL A 339 -11.59 17.58 -12.92
N ALA A 340 -10.31 17.73 -13.26
CA ALA A 340 -9.29 16.79 -12.82
C ALA A 340 -9.13 16.80 -11.29
N ASP A 341 -9.09 18.00 -10.68
CA ASP A 341 -8.70 18.23 -9.28
C ASP A 341 -7.33 17.58 -9.02
N ALA A 342 -6.35 18.09 -9.77
CA ALA A 342 -4.99 17.59 -9.80
C ALA A 342 -4.21 17.93 -8.51
N ALA A 343 -3.27 17.05 -8.15
CA ALA A 343 -2.49 17.16 -6.92
C ALA A 343 -1.22 18.02 -7.09
N GLY A 344 -0.74 18.18 -8.32
CA GLY A 344 0.51 18.84 -8.67
C GLY A 344 0.35 19.90 -9.75
N SER A 345 1.27 19.90 -10.73
CA SER A 345 1.22 20.82 -11.88
C SER A 345 0.69 20.12 -13.12
N VAL A 346 -0.47 20.58 -13.62
CA VAL A 346 -1.08 20.03 -14.84
C VAL A 346 -0.42 20.56 -16.11
N ARG A 347 -0.17 19.65 -17.06
CA ARG A 347 0.24 19.93 -18.44
C ARG A 347 -0.60 19.11 -19.42
N LEU A 348 -1.49 19.79 -20.15
CA LEU A 348 -2.22 19.21 -21.28
C LEU A 348 -1.25 18.76 -22.39
N LEU A 349 -1.52 17.61 -23.00
CA LEU A 349 -0.70 17.00 -24.05
C LEU A 349 -1.44 16.89 -25.39
N LYS A 350 -2.68 16.37 -25.38
CA LYS A 350 -3.53 16.13 -26.56
C LYS A 350 -5.02 16.35 -26.23
N THR A 351 -5.81 16.66 -27.26
CA THR A 351 -7.28 16.86 -27.24
C THR A 351 -7.86 16.43 -28.60
N GLU A 352 -7.62 15.17 -28.97
CA GLU A 352 -7.94 14.58 -30.27
C GLU A 352 -8.04 13.05 -30.11
N ASP A 353 -8.64 12.37 -31.08
CA ASP A 353 -8.62 10.90 -31.16
C ASP A 353 -7.17 10.42 -31.25
N ILE A 354 -6.64 9.83 -30.17
CA ILE A 354 -5.33 9.17 -30.15
C ILE A 354 -5.46 7.65 -30.08
N ASN A 355 -6.60 7.13 -29.64
CA ASN A 355 -6.81 5.70 -29.43
C ASN A 355 -7.34 4.96 -30.69
N ALA A 356 -7.78 5.71 -31.71
CA ALA A 356 -8.38 5.32 -32.99
C ALA A 356 -9.78 4.67 -32.96
N ASP A 357 -10.56 4.87 -31.88
CA ASP A 357 -11.97 4.43 -31.77
C ASP A 357 -12.97 5.37 -32.46
N GLY A 358 -12.57 6.62 -32.74
CA GLY A 358 -13.37 7.65 -33.40
C GLY A 358 -14.01 8.71 -32.48
N ALA A 359 -13.78 8.65 -31.16
CA ALA A 359 -14.03 9.72 -30.19
C ALA A 359 -12.75 10.50 -29.89
N ALA A 360 -12.86 11.72 -29.35
CA ALA A 360 -11.68 12.53 -29.03
C ALA A 360 -11.20 12.32 -27.58
N ASP A 361 -9.92 12.01 -27.41
CA ASP A 361 -9.30 11.83 -26.10
C ASP A 361 -8.74 13.16 -25.56
N VAL A 362 -8.87 13.40 -24.25
CA VAL A 362 -8.20 14.48 -23.52
C VAL A 362 -7.10 13.89 -22.65
N VAL A 363 -5.84 14.27 -22.95
CA VAL A 363 -4.64 13.67 -22.36
C VAL A 363 -3.82 14.72 -21.63
N TRP A 364 -3.51 14.49 -20.35
CA TRP A 364 -2.68 15.40 -19.56
C TRP A 364 -1.75 14.68 -18.59
N LEU A 365 -0.71 15.39 -18.18
CA LEU A 365 0.22 14.98 -17.12
C LEU A 365 -0.07 15.79 -15.85
N ASP A 366 -0.13 15.12 -14.69
CA ASP A 366 -0.04 15.74 -13.37
C ASP A 366 1.31 15.40 -12.74
N THR A 367 2.16 16.41 -12.58
CA THR A 367 3.50 16.26 -11.98
C THR A 367 3.48 16.67 -10.50
N THR A 368 3.69 15.71 -9.60
CA THR A 368 3.84 15.94 -8.15
C THR A 368 5.30 15.78 -7.73
N CYS A 369 5.86 16.75 -6.99
CA CYS A 369 7.28 16.74 -6.61
C CYS A 369 7.50 16.61 -5.11
N GLY A 370 8.22 15.55 -4.71
CA GLY A 370 8.79 15.42 -3.37
C GLY A 370 10.13 16.15 -3.23
N ALA A 371 10.83 15.91 -2.11
CA ALA A 371 12.10 16.59 -1.80
C ALA A 371 13.28 16.21 -2.72
N SER A 372 13.18 15.12 -3.49
CA SER A 372 14.28 14.59 -4.32
C SER A 372 13.84 13.89 -5.62
N THR A 373 12.54 13.63 -5.81
CA THR A 373 11.99 12.92 -6.98
C THR A 373 10.63 13.52 -7.29
N CYS A 374 10.32 13.71 -8.57
CA CYS A 374 8.97 14.02 -9.04
C CYS A 374 8.33 12.76 -9.61
N PHE A 375 7.02 12.65 -9.47
CA PHE A 375 6.20 11.60 -10.06
C PHE A 375 5.23 12.25 -11.03
N ASP A 376 5.27 11.76 -12.26
CA ASP A 376 4.48 12.23 -13.38
C ASP A 376 3.39 11.18 -13.64
N THR A 377 2.13 11.57 -13.44
CA THR A 377 0.97 10.70 -13.68
C THR A 377 0.27 11.13 -14.95
N LEU A 378 0.20 10.23 -15.91
CA LEU A 378 -0.43 10.42 -17.21
C LEU A 378 -1.88 9.95 -17.15
N TYR A 379 -2.80 10.82 -17.54
CA TYR A 379 -4.23 10.52 -17.63
C TYR A 379 -4.68 10.60 -19.10
N VAL A 380 -5.56 9.67 -19.49
CA VAL A 380 -6.29 9.66 -20.76
C VAL A 380 -7.77 9.60 -20.42
N ARG A 381 -8.56 10.59 -20.88
CA ARG A 381 -10.02 10.56 -20.79
C ARG A 381 -10.62 10.48 -22.18
N SER A 382 -11.55 9.55 -22.39
CA SER A 382 -12.33 9.46 -23.63
C SER A 382 -13.83 9.64 -23.36
N TRP A 383 -14.60 9.92 -24.41
CA TRP A 383 -16.03 10.24 -24.31
C TRP A 383 -16.90 9.05 -24.75
N ASP A 384 -17.60 8.42 -23.82
CA ASP A 384 -18.39 7.19 -24.08
C ASP A 384 -19.79 7.44 -24.70
N GLY A 385 -20.09 8.70 -25.05
CA GLY A 385 -21.42 9.15 -25.47
C GLY A 385 -22.33 9.64 -24.33
N ALA A 386 -21.91 9.53 -23.08
CA ALA A 386 -22.63 9.99 -21.89
C ALA A 386 -21.74 10.68 -20.83
N GLY A 387 -20.43 10.42 -20.80
CA GLY A 387 -19.48 10.99 -19.85
C GLY A 387 -18.01 10.80 -20.24
N TRP A 388 -17.12 11.52 -19.54
CA TRP A 388 -15.67 11.45 -19.69
C TRP A 388 -15.07 10.33 -18.83
N GLN A 389 -14.84 9.16 -19.43
CA GLN A 389 -14.35 7.95 -18.75
C GLN A 389 -12.81 7.89 -18.71
N ASP A 390 -12.26 7.17 -17.72
CA ASP A 390 -10.83 6.81 -17.71
C ASP A 390 -10.56 5.80 -18.83
N TRP A 391 -9.55 6.06 -19.66
CA TRP A 391 -9.19 5.20 -20.80
C TRP A 391 -7.80 4.59 -20.66
N THR A 392 -7.44 4.20 -19.43
CA THR A 392 -6.25 3.40 -19.11
C THR A 392 -6.67 2.19 -18.27
N GLU A 393 -6.01 1.03 -18.45
CA GLU A 393 -6.31 -0.16 -17.61
C GLU A 393 -5.79 -0.01 -16.16
N GLY A 394 -4.87 0.91 -15.93
CA GLY A 394 -4.34 1.27 -14.62
C GLY A 394 -3.67 2.65 -14.62
N THR A 395 -3.31 3.14 -13.42
CA THR A 395 -2.72 4.48 -13.26
C THR A 395 -1.28 4.51 -13.81
N ILE A 396 -1.07 5.26 -14.90
CA ILE A 396 0.24 5.40 -15.54
C ILE A 396 1.08 6.44 -14.77
N THR A 397 1.86 6.01 -13.77
CA THR A 397 2.74 6.89 -12.98
C THR A 397 4.21 6.47 -13.07
N MET A 398 5.09 7.40 -13.47
CA MET A 398 6.54 7.18 -13.56
C MET A 398 7.33 8.29 -12.87
N ALA A 399 8.48 7.93 -12.29
CA ALA A 399 9.39 8.91 -11.67
C ALA A 399 10.16 9.71 -12.74
N SER A 400 10.04 11.04 -12.69
CA SER A 400 10.69 12.00 -13.60
C SER A 400 10.48 11.67 -15.09
N ALA A 401 9.21 11.49 -15.50
CA ALA A 401 8.86 10.91 -16.79
C ALA A 401 8.92 11.91 -17.95
N GLN A 402 9.63 11.54 -19.02
CA GLN A 402 9.51 12.16 -20.32
C GLN A 402 8.46 11.41 -21.12
N VAL A 403 7.30 12.04 -21.35
CA VAL A 403 6.17 11.49 -22.11
C VAL A 403 6.21 12.03 -23.54
N GLU A 404 6.25 11.12 -24.51
CA GLU A 404 6.09 11.36 -25.94
C GLU A 404 4.88 10.56 -26.44
N ILE A 405 4.12 11.14 -27.38
CA ILE A 405 2.93 10.50 -27.98
C ILE A 405 3.25 10.31 -29.47
N ALA A 406 3.34 9.06 -29.92
CA ALA A 406 4.01 8.69 -31.15
C ALA A 406 3.10 7.93 -32.13
N GLU A 407 3.08 8.39 -33.38
CA GLU A 407 2.42 7.74 -34.51
C GLU A 407 3.31 6.59 -35.04
N LEU A 408 3.09 5.35 -34.57
CA LEU A 408 3.83 4.16 -35.01
C LEU A 408 2.87 3.00 -35.35
N ASP A 409 3.07 2.37 -36.51
CA ASP A 409 2.00 1.70 -37.26
C ASP A 409 2.01 0.16 -37.25
N GLU A 410 2.74 -0.49 -36.33
CA GLU A 410 2.88 -1.95 -36.33
C GLU A 410 1.65 -2.73 -35.79
N ALA A 411 0.82 -2.10 -34.93
CA ALA A 411 -0.39 -2.73 -34.35
C ALA A 411 -1.71 -2.26 -35.00
N GLY A 412 -1.78 -1.02 -35.50
CA GLY A 412 -2.95 -0.48 -36.22
C GLY A 412 -4.04 0.14 -35.33
N SER A 413 -3.71 0.56 -34.11
CA SER A 413 -4.67 0.89 -33.04
C SER A 413 -4.37 2.22 -32.32
N GLY A 414 -4.18 3.29 -33.10
CA GLY A 414 -3.90 4.63 -32.58
C GLY A 414 -2.43 4.91 -32.31
N ALA A 415 -2.16 5.97 -31.56
CA ALA A 415 -0.82 6.43 -31.18
C ALA A 415 -0.34 5.77 -29.88
N GLU A 416 0.95 5.45 -29.82
CA GLU A 416 1.61 4.90 -28.64
C GLU A 416 1.95 6.01 -27.63
N LEU A 417 1.75 5.75 -26.34
CA LEU A 417 2.20 6.61 -25.24
C LEU A 417 3.56 6.08 -24.75
N GLN A 418 4.64 6.74 -25.13
CA GLN A 418 6.00 6.37 -24.70
C GLN A 418 6.40 7.20 -23.47
N LEU A 419 6.63 6.53 -22.34
CA LEU A 419 7.15 7.14 -21.11
C LEU A 419 8.59 6.68 -20.88
N SER A 420 9.53 7.62 -20.76
CA SER A 420 10.95 7.33 -20.48
C SER A 420 11.43 8.04 -19.22
N GLY A 421 11.97 7.28 -18.26
CA GLY A 421 12.30 7.80 -16.93
C GLY A 421 12.52 6.67 -15.92
N GLY A 422 11.85 6.74 -14.76
CA GLY A 422 11.96 5.75 -13.69
C GLY A 422 13.15 5.97 -12.75
N ALA A 423 13.80 7.13 -12.81
CA ALA A 423 14.94 7.47 -11.96
C ALA A 423 14.52 8.28 -10.72
N TYR A 424 15.02 7.85 -9.56
CA TYR A 424 14.77 8.41 -8.24
C TYR A 424 16.01 9.16 -7.75
N GLY A 425 15.88 10.43 -7.36
CA GLY A 425 16.99 11.28 -6.91
C GLY A 425 17.49 10.98 -5.48
N SER A 426 17.50 9.70 -5.08
CA SER A 426 17.78 9.25 -3.71
C SER A 426 18.88 8.20 -3.67
N VAL A 427 19.79 8.34 -2.71
CA VAL A 427 20.94 7.41 -2.53
C VAL A 427 20.48 6.01 -2.09
N GLY A 428 19.37 5.90 -1.36
CA GLY A 428 18.84 4.60 -0.90
C GLY A 428 18.09 3.79 -1.95
N ALA A 429 17.88 4.34 -3.15
CA ALA A 429 17.10 3.70 -4.20
C ALA A 429 17.84 2.50 -4.83
N GLY A 430 19.18 2.46 -4.79
CA GLY A 430 19.97 1.40 -5.43
C GLY A 430 20.85 1.87 -6.59
N PRO A 431 21.49 0.93 -7.32
CA PRO A 431 21.80 1.18 -8.73
C PRO A 431 20.50 1.47 -9.49
N GLN A 432 20.59 2.28 -10.54
CA GLN A 432 19.43 2.67 -11.34
C GLN A 432 19.82 2.75 -12.82
N ARG A 433 18.82 2.61 -13.68
CA ARG A 433 18.88 2.85 -15.13
C ARG A 433 17.53 3.39 -15.57
N GLU A 434 17.52 4.20 -16.62
CA GLU A 434 16.28 4.65 -17.23
C GLU A 434 15.51 3.45 -17.78
N ARG A 435 14.19 3.43 -17.61
CA ARG A 435 13.27 2.50 -18.27
C ARG A 435 12.39 3.28 -19.25
N THR A 436 12.00 2.60 -20.32
CA THR A 436 11.04 3.10 -21.30
C THR A 436 9.87 2.13 -21.36
N GLU A 437 8.70 2.65 -20.99
CA GLU A 437 7.40 2.00 -21.15
C GLU A 437 6.74 2.50 -22.44
N ILE A 438 6.08 1.61 -23.15
CA ILE A 438 5.21 1.91 -24.28
C ILE A 438 3.84 1.38 -23.93
N TRP A 439 2.86 2.27 -23.82
CA TRP A 439 1.47 1.94 -23.59
C TRP A 439 0.68 2.13 -24.90
N ALA A 440 -0.26 1.23 -25.17
CA ALA A 440 -1.07 1.27 -26.39
C ALA A 440 -2.55 0.95 -26.10
N SER A 441 -3.44 1.64 -26.82
CA SER A 441 -4.77 1.12 -27.14
C SER A 441 -4.61 -0.03 -28.14
N ILE A 442 -5.48 -1.04 -28.07
CA ILE A 442 -5.60 -2.10 -29.07
C ILE A 442 -7.08 -2.20 -29.46
N ASP A 443 -7.39 -2.05 -30.75
CA ASP A 443 -8.76 -2.00 -31.28
C ASP A 443 -9.71 -1.00 -30.55
N GLY A 444 -9.16 0.11 -30.01
CA GLY A 444 -9.91 1.12 -29.25
C GLY A 444 -10.09 0.83 -27.75
N ALA A 445 -9.50 -0.25 -27.24
CA ALA A 445 -9.53 -0.57 -25.81
C ALA A 445 -8.73 0.45 -24.96
N PRO A 446 -8.98 0.55 -23.64
CA PRO A 446 -8.17 1.35 -22.73
C PRO A 446 -6.67 1.06 -22.85
N TYR A 447 -5.85 2.09 -22.64
CA TYR A 447 -4.40 1.99 -22.76
C TYR A 447 -3.81 0.99 -21.76
N SER A 448 -3.10 0.00 -22.31
CA SER A 448 -2.44 -1.11 -21.61
C SER A 448 -0.91 -1.06 -21.83
N LEU A 449 -0.12 -1.68 -20.95
CA LEU A 449 1.34 -1.70 -21.06
C LEU A 449 1.79 -2.72 -22.11
N LEU A 450 2.00 -2.25 -23.35
CA LEU A 450 2.42 -3.09 -24.48
C LEU A 450 3.88 -3.55 -24.38
N ARG A 451 4.79 -2.69 -23.88
CA ARG A 451 6.22 -3.02 -23.81
C ARG A 451 6.92 -2.25 -22.69
N GLU A 452 7.65 -2.96 -21.85
CA GLU A 452 8.67 -2.38 -20.96
C GLU A 452 10.07 -2.67 -21.51
N SER A 453 10.97 -1.71 -21.41
CA SER A 453 12.38 -1.87 -21.81
C SER A 453 13.30 -1.06 -20.88
N TYR A 454 14.56 -1.46 -20.77
CA TYR A 454 15.54 -0.83 -19.88
C TYR A 454 16.78 -0.39 -20.64
N GLY A 455 17.30 0.80 -20.30
CA GLY A 455 18.50 1.35 -20.93
C GLY A 455 19.77 0.53 -20.66
N GLU A 456 20.73 0.59 -21.60
CA GLU A 456 22.02 -0.07 -21.44
C GLU A 456 22.72 0.35 -20.15
N SER A 457 23.28 -0.61 -19.41
CA SER A 457 23.99 -0.32 -18.16
C SER A 457 25.33 -1.04 -18.04
N ALA A 458 26.35 -0.34 -17.53
CA ALA A 458 27.63 -0.93 -17.18
C ALA A 458 27.58 -1.77 -15.89
N CYS A 459 26.51 -1.65 -15.12
CA CYS A 459 26.23 -2.41 -13.90
C CYS A 459 26.08 -3.92 -14.19
N LEU A 460 26.77 -4.79 -13.43
CA LEU A 460 26.60 -6.24 -13.59
C LEU A 460 25.22 -6.69 -13.10
N TYR A 461 24.73 -6.13 -12.00
CA TYR A 461 23.42 -6.48 -11.43
C TYR A 461 22.27 -6.29 -12.42
N HIS A 462 22.22 -5.17 -13.15
CA HIS A 462 21.20 -4.96 -14.19
C HIS A 462 21.22 -6.04 -15.29
N LEU A 463 22.40 -6.52 -15.72
CA LEU A 463 22.49 -7.64 -16.67
C LEU A 463 21.98 -8.96 -16.06
N ILE A 464 22.13 -9.16 -14.74
CA ILE A 464 21.56 -10.31 -14.04
C ILE A 464 20.03 -10.20 -13.94
N LEU A 465 19.47 -9.00 -13.77
CA LEU A 465 18.02 -8.77 -13.85
C LEU A 465 17.50 -9.10 -15.27
N ASP A 466 18.16 -8.59 -16.31
CA ASP A 466 17.80 -8.86 -17.71
C ASP A 466 17.87 -10.36 -18.05
N ALA A 467 18.87 -11.06 -17.51
CA ALA A 467 19.02 -12.51 -17.66
C ALA A 467 17.97 -13.31 -16.89
N ASN A 468 17.59 -12.85 -15.69
CA ASN A 468 16.52 -13.45 -14.88
C ASN A 468 15.15 -13.28 -15.52
N ARG A 469 14.84 -12.09 -16.08
CA ARG A 469 13.58 -11.85 -16.79
C ARG A 469 13.45 -12.79 -17.99
N ALA A 470 14.48 -12.84 -18.83
CA ALA A 470 14.53 -13.74 -19.98
C ALA A 470 14.37 -15.22 -19.57
N PHE A 471 14.95 -15.64 -18.44
CA PHE A 471 14.85 -17.02 -17.95
C PHE A 471 13.48 -17.39 -17.36
N ALA A 472 12.86 -16.51 -16.58
CA ALA A 472 11.74 -16.86 -15.70
C ALA A 472 10.40 -16.20 -16.04
N ILE A 473 10.41 -15.10 -16.80
CA ILE A 473 9.21 -14.35 -17.19
C ILE A 473 9.00 -14.46 -18.71
N ASP A 474 10.01 -14.11 -19.50
CA ASP A 474 9.89 -14.12 -20.97
C ASP A 474 10.11 -15.54 -21.57
N LEU A 475 10.64 -16.47 -20.77
CA LEU A 475 11.01 -17.87 -21.11
C LEU A 475 11.96 -18.04 -22.32
N ASP A 476 12.65 -16.97 -22.72
CA ASP A 476 13.71 -16.99 -23.74
C ASP A 476 15.03 -17.51 -23.15
N PHE A 477 15.19 -18.83 -23.22
CA PHE A 477 16.43 -19.50 -22.80
C PHE A 477 17.66 -19.18 -23.68
N GLU A 478 17.51 -18.72 -24.93
CA GLU A 478 18.65 -18.34 -25.78
C GLU A 478 19.21 -16.96 -25.37
N LEU A 479 18.32 -15.99 -25.13
CA LEU A 479 18.66 -14.69 -24.59
C LEU A 479 19.20 -14.81 -23.15
N ALA A 480 18.54 -15.59 -22.28
CA ALA A 480 18.99 -15.84 -20.92
C ALA A 480 20.39 -16.49 -20.90
N GLN A 481 20.62 -17.53 -21.70
CA GLN A 481 21.93 -18.18 -21.83
C GLN A 481 22.99 -17.18 -22.31
N THR A 482 22.64 -16.31 -23.26
CA THR A 482 23.53 -15.25 -23.77
C THR A 482 23.88 -14.24 -22.68
N HIS A 483 22.90 -13.75 -21.92
CA HIS A 483 23.14 -12.77 -20.84
C HIS A 483 23.92 -13.36 -19.65
N PHE A 484 23.58 -14.56 -19.17
CA PHE A 484 24.35 -15.22 -18.10
C PHE A 484 25.78 -15.57 -18.53
N SER A 485 25.97 -16.05 -19.77
CA SER A 485 27.31 -16.25 -20.32
C SER A 485 28.11 -14.94 -20.42
N THR A 486 27.46 -13.84 -20.80
CA THR A 486 28.08 -12.51 -20.83
C THR A 486 28.48 -12.05 -19.43
N ALA A 487 27.63 -12.24 -18.42
CA ALA A 487 27.93 -11.90 -17.02
C ALA A 487 29.18 -12.64 -16.49
N ILE A 488 29.33 -13.92 -16.82
CA ILE A 488 30.48 -14.76 -16.42
C ILE A 488 31.75 -14.36 -17.19
N PHE A 489 31.70 -14.38 -18.53
CA PHE A 489 32.91 -14.35 -19.36
C PHE A 489 33.36 -12.94 -19.78
N GLU A 490 32.47 -11.93 -19.77
CA GLU A 490 32.86 -10.55 -20.07
C GLU A 490 33.19 -9.75 -18.81
N ASN A 491 34.49 -9.56 -18.54
CA ASN A 491 34.96 -8.67 -17.46
C ASN A 491 34.93 -7.18 -17.86
N LYS A 492 33.81 -6.73 -18.47
CA LYS A 492 33.53 -5.33 -18.86
C LYS A 492 32.49 -4.65 -17.96
N ARG A 493 31.67 -5.41 -17.24
CA ARG A 493 30.66 -4.89 -16.31
C ARG A 493 31.31 -4.54 -14.96
N ASN A 494 30.79 -3.52 -14.30
CA ASN A 494 31.27 -3.00 -13.02
C ASN A 494 30.37 -3.46 -11.87
N ALA A 495 30.92 -3.43 -10.65
CA ALA A 495 30.12 -3.33 -9.44
C ALA A 495 29.35 -2.00 -9.47
N CYS A 496 28.10 -2.01 -9.01
CA CYS A 496 27.20 -0.88 -9.04
C CYS A 496 26.50 -0.60 -7.70
N TRP A 497 26.75 -1.41 -6.67
CA TRP A 497 26.25 -1.19 -5.32
C TRP A 497 27.37 -1.31 -4.26
N THR A 498 27.00 -1.39 -2.98
CA THR A 498 27.92 -1.34 -1.83
C THR A 498 28.44 -2.71 -1.38
N ARG A 499 28.00 -3.80 -2.01
CA ARG A 499 28.32 -5.18 -1.62
C ARG A 499 29.80 -5.53 -1.91
N PRO A 500 30.62 -5.92 -0.91
CA PRO A 500 32.07 -6.10 -1.08
C PRO A 500 32.49 -7.12 -2.15
N ASN A 501 31.68 -8.16 -2.39
CA ASN A 501 31.98 -9.25 -3.32
C ASN A 501 31.05 -9.30 -4.54
N GLU A 502 30.30 -8.22 -4.83
CA GLU A 502 29.23 -8.15 -5.85
C GLU A 502 29.56 -8.90 -7.16
N LEU A 503 30.76 -8.66 -7.72
CA LEU A 503 31.20 -9.22 -9.00
C LEU A 503 31.53 -10.73 -9.00
N GLU A 504 31.66 -11.34 -7.83
CA GLU A 504 31.82 -12.79 -7.67
C GLU A 504 30.49 -13.44 -7.28
N GLU A 505 29.76 -12.82 -6.35
CA GLU A 505 28.41 -13.22 -5.94
C GLU A 505 27.47 -13.37 -7.16
N LEU A 506 27.34 -12.31 -7.97
CA LEU A 506 26.49 -12.30 -9.16
C LEU A 506 26.95 -13.27 -10.27
N ARG A 507 28.26 -13.53 -10.38
CA ARG A 507 28.78 -14.51 -11.35
C ARG A 507 28.56 -15.95 -10.89
N SER A 508 28.65 -16.20 -9.58
CA SER A 508 28.32 -17.50 -9.00
C SER A 508 26.83 -17.84 -9.21
N PHE A 509 25.95 -16.85 -9.12
CA PHE A 509 24.54 -16.98 -9.49
C PHE A 509 24.34 -17.26 -10.99
N ALA A 510 25.00 -16.51 -11.88
CA ALA A 510 24.90 -16.71 -13.33
C ALA A 510 25.28 -18.14 -13.77
N PHE A 511 26.31 -18.73 -13.14
CA PHE A 511 26.67 -20.15 -13.35
C PHE A 511 25.56 -21.11 -12.93
N PHE A 512 24.94 -20.86 -11.77
CA PHE A 512 23.82 -21.67 -11.28
C PHE A 512 22.58 -21.57 -12.19
N ARG A 513 22.32 -20.40 -12.80
CA ARG A 513 21.27 -20.22 -13.80
C ARG A 513 21.55 -20.95 -15.11
N LEU A 514 22.79 -20.92 -15.63
CA LEU A 514 23.16 -21.72 -16.80
C LEU A 514 22.95 -23.23 -16.55
N ALA A 515 23.23 -23.72 -15.33
CA ALA A 515 22.98 -25.12 -14.98
C ALA A 515 21.48 -25.46 -14.97
N GLN A 516 20.61 -24.57 -14.49
CA GLN A 516 19.15 -24.73 -14.57
C GLN A 516 18.65 -24.76 -16.02
N ILE A 517 19.15 -23.87 -16.89
CA ILE A 517 18.82 -23.87 -18.33
C ILE A 517 19.21 -25.22 -18.96
N ALA A 518 20.41 -25.73 -18.67
CA ALA A 518 20.82 -27.08 -19.11
C ALA A 518 19.96 -28.21 -18.49
N GLY A 519 19.41 -28.01 -17.29
CA GLY A 519 18.44 -28.90 -16.66
C GLY A 519 17.12 -28.98 -17.44
N TYR A 520 16.46 -27.84 -17.67
CA TYR A 520 15.21 -27.76 -18.43
C TYR A 520 15.40 -28.20 -19.91
N ALA A 521 16.58 -28.01 -20.49
CA ALA A 521 16.94 -28.52 -21.82
C ALA A 521 17.18 -30.06 -21.88
N GLY A 522 17.19 -30.76 -20.75
CA GLY A 522 17.45 -32.21 -20.69
C GLY A 522 18.93 -32.59 -20.87
N GLU A 523 19.86 -31.70 -20.54
CA GLU A 523 21.32 -31.90 -20.65
C GLU A 523 22.01 -32.10 -19.28
N PRO A 524 21.83 -33.24 -18.59
CA PRO A 524 22.38 -33.45 -17.25
C PRO A 524 23.91 -33.40 -17.19
N ALA A 525 24.62 -33.76 -18.27
CA ALA A 525 26.07 -33.67 -18.34
C ALA A 525 26.57 -32.21 -18.42
N THR A 526 25.86 -31.35 -19.17
CA THR A 526 26.14 -29.91 -19.25
C THR A 526 25.85 -29.24 -17.91
N ALA A 527 24.70 -29.56 -17.30
CA ALA A 527 24.30 -29.08 -15.99
C ALA A 527 25.33 -29.48 -14.89
N GLN A 528 25.77 -30.74 -14.87
CA GLN A 528 26.83 -31.20 -13.96
C GLN A 528 28.13 -30.42 -14.13
N ALA A 529 28.62 -30.27 -15.37
CA ALA A 529 29.87 -29.57 -15.65
C ALA A 529 29.84 -28.09 -15.21
N LEU A 530 28.70 -27.42 -15.37
CA LEU A 530 28.50 -26.03 -14.92
C LEU A 530 28.53 -25.89 -13.39
N ILE A 531 27.93 -26.84 -12.66
CA ILE A 531 27.97 -26.86 -11.18
C ILE A 531 29.36 -27.24 -10.64
N GLU A 532 30.08 -28.15 -11.30
CA GLU A 532 31.46 -28.48 -10.95
C GLU A 532 32.39 -27.28 -11.19
N GLN A 533 32.25 -26.59 -12.34
CA GLN A 533 33.01 -25.37 -12.62
C GLN A 533 32.66 -24.22 -11.65
N LEU A 534 31.39 -24.08 -11.26
CA LEU A 534 30.94 -23.13 -10.24
C LEU A 534 31.64 -23.38 -8.89
N ALA A 535 31.67 -24.64 -8.44
CA ALA A 535 32.33 -25.01 -7.19
C ALA A 535 33.86 -24.79 -7.23
N ASP A 536 34.52 -25.09 -8.35
CA ASP A 536 35.96 -24.84 -8.53
C ASP A 536 36.31 -23.35 -8.66
N THR A 537 35.45 -22.54 -9.29
CA THR A 537 35.72 -21.12 -9.58
C THR A 537 35.34 -20.20 -8.42
N TYR A 538 34.23 -20.48 -7.74
CA TYR A 538 33.66 -19.64 -6.68
C TYR A 538 33.39 -20.43 -5.37
N PRO A 539 34.36 -21.20 -4.83
CA PRO A 539 34.14 -22.11 -3.68
C PRO A 539 33.73 -21.42 -2.37
N ALA A 540 33.85 -20.09 -2.29
CA ALA A 540 33.48 -19.28 -1.13
C ALA A 540 32.10 -18.59 -1.27
N GLN A 541 31.48 -18.64 -2.45
CA GLN A 541 30.22 -17.92 -2.73
C GLN A 541 29.00 -18.82 -2.48
N PRO A 542 27.84 -18.29 -2.02
CA PRO A 542 26.67 -19.10 -1.63
C PRO A 542 26.21 -20.11 -2.70
N TYR A 543 26.32 -19.71 -3.96
CA TYR A 543 25.84 -20.51 -5.09
C TYR A 543 26.62 -21.80 -5.35
N ALA A 544 27.86 -21.93 -4.85
CA ALA A 544 28.57 -23.21 -4.90
C ALA A 544 27.85 -24.31 -4.10
N GLN A 545 27.23 -23.96 -2.95
CA GLN A 545 26.46 -24.91 -2.15
C GLN A 545 25.03 -25.10 -2.70
N VAL A 546 24.36 -24.00 -3.09
CA VAL A 546 23.03 -24.06 -3.73
C VAL A 546 23.04 -24.95 -4.98
N GLY A 547 24.01 -24.71 -5.86
CA GLY A 547 24.19 -25.47 -7.10
C GLY A 547 24.45 -26.95 -6.86
N ARG A 548 25.22 -27.30 -5.81
CA ARG A 548 25.44 -28.71 -5.44
C ARG A 548 24.15 -29.40 -4.98
N ILE A 549 23.35 -28.74 -4.14
CA ILE A 549 22.07 -29.26 -3.63
C ILE A 549 21.08 -29.47 -4.78
N TRP A 550 21.01 -28.51 -5.71
CA TRP A 550 20.23 -28.64 -6.93
C TRP A 550 20.69 -29.83 -7.78
N LEU A 551 22.00 -29.97 -8.03
CA LEU A 551 22.54 -31.06 -8.85
C LEU A 551 22.29 -32.44 -8.22
N ASP A 552 22.50 -32.59 -6.91
CA ASP A 552 22.23 -33.85 -6.19
C ASP A 552 20.72 -34.20 -6.21
N GLY A 553 19.83 -33.20 -6.23
CA GLY A 553 18.41 -33.39 -6.48
C GLY A 553 18.11 -33.84 -7.92
N TYR A 554 18.59 -33.07 -8.91
CA TYR A 554 18.30 -33.28 -10.33
C TYR A 554 18.82 -34.62 -10.85
N LEU A 555 20.03 -35.05 -10.42
CA LEU A 555 20.58 -36.37 -10.78
C LEU A 555 19.84 -37.54 -10.11
N ALA A 556 19.09 -37.30 -9.03
CA ALA A 556 18.28 -38.31 -8.35
C ALA A 556 16.84 -38.40 -8.88
N SER A 557 16.26 -37.27 -9.31
CA SER A 557 14.89 -37.19 -9.85
C SER A 557 14.81 -37.39 -11.37
N GLY A 558 15.82 -36.93 -12.12
CA GLY A 558 15.72 -36.67 -13.56
C GLY A 558 14.89 -35.43 -13.91
N ASP A 559 14.52 -34.63 -12.92
CA ASP A 559 13.58 -33.50 -13.01
C ASP A 559 14.11 -32.24 -12.27
N PRO A 560 14.26 -31.08 -12.95
CA PRO A 560 14.73 -29.85 -12.35
C PRO A 560 13.74 -29.20 -11.37
N VAL A 561 12.43 -29.51 -11.45
CA VAL A 561 11.41 -28.95 -10.53
C VAL A 561 11.59 -29.53 -9.13
N SER A 562 11.72 -30.87 -9.01
CA SER A 562 12.07 -31.55 -7.77
C SER A 562 13.39 -31.06 -7.18
N ALA A 563 14.35 -30.71 -8.03
CA ALA A 563 15.62 -30.14 -7.61
C ALA A 563 15.48 -28.70 -7.06
N CYS A 564 14.65 -27.86 -7.69
CA CYS A 564 14.35 -26.52 -7.18
C CYS A 564 13.62 -26.56 -5.83
N VAL A 565 12.74 -27.54 -5.58
CA VAL A 565 12.13 -27.71 -4.24
C VAL A 565 13.19 -27.95 -3.15
N LEU A 566 14.28 -28.67 -3.43
CA LEU A 566 15.40 -28.80 -2.48
C LEU A 566 16.17 -27.48 -2.30
N VAL A 567 16.30 -26.69 -3.37
CA VAL A 567 16.91 -25.35 -3.32
C VAL A 567 16.10 -24.39 -2.47
N THR A 568 14.80 -24.21 -2.71
CA THR A 568 13.94 -23.33 -1.91
C THR A 568 14.06 -23.66 -0.41
N ASN A 569 14.01 -24.94 -0.05
CA ASN A 569 14.13 -25.38 1.36
C ASN A 569 15.50 -25.03 1.97
N PHE A 570 16.59 -25.21 1.21
CA PHE A 570 17.93 -24.81 1.65
C PHE A 570 18.07 -23.29 1.77
N VAL A 571 17.67 -22.54 0.74
CA VAL A 571 17.79 -21.08 0.64
C VAL A 571 16.93 -20.37 1.69
N THR A 572 15.72 -20.87 1.97
CA THR A 572 14.89 -20.42 3.10
C THR A 572 15.63 -20.50 4.45
N SER A 573 16.56 -21.44 4.58
CA SER A 573 17.38 -21.63 5.79
C SER A 573 18.75 -20.93 5.72
N ASN A 574 19.08 -20.30 4.59
CA ASN A 574 20.39 -19.70 4.28
C ASN A 574 20.19 -18.40 3.44
N PRO A 575 19.63 -17.32 4.04
CA PRO A 575 19.18 -16.12 3.32
C PRO A 575 20.28 -15.40 2.54
N ALA A 576 21.56 -15.59 2.91
CA ALA A 576 22.72 -15.08 2.18
C ALA A 576 22.75 -15.45 0.68
N ALA A 577 22.03 -16.50 0.23
CA ALA A 577 21.87 -16.77 -1.19
C ALA A 577 20.86 -15.83 -1.89
N VAL A 578 19.83 -15.35 -1.18
CA VAL A 578 18.85 -14.37 -1.67
C VAL A 578 19.40 -12.95 -1.60
N GLU A 579 20.16 -12.63 -0.55
CA GLU A 579 20.80 -11.31 -0.35
C GLU A 579 21.70 -10.90 -1.53
N VAL A 580 22.32 -11.86 -2.22
CA VAL A 580 23.09 -11.68 -3.48
C VAL A 580 22.27 -11.03 -4.61
N LEU A 581 20.94 -11.06 -4.52
CA LEU A 581 20.01 -10.47 -5.50
C LEU A 581 19.13 -9.37 -4.90
N ALA A 582 18.79 -9.45 -3.60
CA ALA A 582 17.85 -8.53 -2.95
C ALA A 582 18.48 -7.26 -2.35
N ASP A 583 19.75 -7.27 -1.95
CA ASP A 583 20.41 -6.12 -1.32
C ASP A 583 20.92 -5.12 -2.37
N TYR A 584 19.98 -4.42 -3.03
CA TYR A 584 20.24 -3.41 -4.06
C TYR A 584 19.33 -2.17 -3.94
N GLY A 585 18.80 -1.87 -2.75
CA GLY A 585 17.99 -0.66 -2.51
C GLY A 585 16.58 -0.72 -3.12
N TYR A 586 15.72 0.24 -2.73
CA TYR A 586 14.26 0.11 -2.88
C TYR A 586 13.68 0.31 -4.29
N ALA A 587 14.49 0.72 -5.27
CA ALA A 587 14.07 0.87 -6.67
C ALA A 587 14.49 -0.32 -7.56
N ASN A 588 15.00 -1.40 -6.94
CA ASN A 588 15.31 -2.66 -7.59
C ASN A 588 14.37 -3.77 -7.11
N PRO A 589 14.22 -4.88 -7.86
CA PRO A 589 13.33 -5.97 -7.48
C PRO A 589 13.72 -6.61 -6.15
N THR A 590 12.73 -6.92 -5.32
CA THR A 590 12.89 -7.84 -4.20
C THR A 590 13.02 -9.28 -4.72
N PHE A 591 13.69 -10.14 -3.95
CA PHE A 591 13.84 -11.56 -4.27
C PHE A 591 13.53 -12.40 -3.02
N THR A 592 12.96 -13.59 -3.24
CA THR A 592 12.62 -14.58 -2.22
C THR A 592 13.46 -15.85 -2.38
N ALA A 593 13.20 -16.87 -1.55
CA ALA A 593 13.85 -18.18 -1.67
C ALA A 593 13.41 -18.96 -2.92
N ASP A 594 12.20 -18.73 -3.44
CA ASP A 594 11.69 -19.39 -4.65
C ASP A 594 12.23 -18.73 -5.93
N ASP A 595 12.44 -17.40 -5.93
CA ASP A 595 13.08 -16.70 -7.06
C ASP A 595 14.52 -17.18 -7.32
N VAL A 596 15.17 -17.78 -6.32
CA VAL A 596 16.48 -18.41 -6.51
C VAL A 596 16.41 -19.65 -7.40
N CYS A 597 15.29 -20.39 -7.42
CA CYS A 597 15.09 -21.55 -8.31
C CYS A 597 13.61 -21.66 -8.72
N PRO A 598 13.14 -20.78 -9.64
CA PRO A 598 11.74 -20.72 -10.00
C PRO A 598 11.32 -22.00 -10.74
N ILE A 599 10.10 -22.44 -10.46
CA ILE A 599 9.45 -23.55 -11.14
C ILE A 599 8.84 -22.99 -12.42
N LEU A 600 9.37 -23.41 -13.57
CA LEU A 600 8.96 -22.92 -14.88
C LEU A 600 8.00 -23.92 -15.55
N ASP A 601 6.90 -23.43 -16.14
CA ASP A 601 5.96 -24.26 -16.88
C ASP A 601 6.48 -24.54 -18.32
N VAL A 602 7.48 -25.41 -18.40
CA VAL A 602 8.09 -25.87 -19.65
C VAL A 602 8.27 -27.39 -19.65
N ALA A 603 7.97 -28.01 -20.80
CA ALA A 603 8.01 -29.46 -20.95
C ALA A 603 9.45 -30.02 -20.95
N VAL A 604 9.89 -30.56 -19.81
CA VAL A 604 11.23 -31.16 -19.64
C VAL A 604 11.35 -32.47 -20.46
N PRO A 605 12.42 -32.67 -21.25
CA PRO A 605 12.71 -33.94 -21.91
C PRO A 605 12.99 -35.07 -20.91
N ALA A 606 12.33 -36.22 -21.05
CA ALA A 606 12.45 -37.32 -20.11
C ALA A 606 13.87 -37.94 -20.08
N VAL A 607 14.57 -37.81 -18.94
CA VAL A 607 15.88 -38.40 -18.68
C VAL A 607 15.73 -39.78 -18.01
N GLU A 608 16.49 -40.79 -18.45
CA GLU A 608 16.45 -42.13 -17.86
C GLU A 608 17.25 -42.17 -16.54
N PRO A 609 16.63 -42.46 -15.37
CA PRO A 609 17.28 -42.31 -14.07
C PRO A 609 18.33 -43.39 -13.78
N ALA A 610 19.40 -43.02 -13.08
CA ALA A 610 20.51 -43.92 -12.77
C ALA A 610 20.14 -45.00 -11.71
N PRO A 611 20.60 -46.25 -11.86
CA PRO A 611 20.18 -47.36 -10.99
C PRO A 611 20.82 -47.32 -9.59
N VAL A 612 19.99 -47.22 -8.56
CA VAL A 612 20.39 -47.23 -7.14
C VAL A 612 20.61 -48.66 -6.62
N PRO A 613 21.68 -48.97 -5.85
CA PRO A 613 21.88 -50.29 -5.24
C PRO A 613 20.88 -50.58 -4.10
N ALA A 614 20.44 -51.84 -3.98
CA ALA A 614 19.44 -52.26 -2.99
C ALA A 614 19.99 -53.24 -1.93
N ASP A 615 19.76 -52.92 -0.66
CA ASP A 615 19.66 -53.84 0.49
C ASP A 615 19.17 -53.00 1.72
N GLY A 616 18.26 -53.45 2.59
CA GLY A 616 17.51 -54.71 2.65
C GLY A 616 16.31 -54.62 3.61
N ALA A 617 15.51 -55.70 3.69
CA ALA A 617 14.20 -55.75 4.39
C ALA A 617 14.22 -55.45 5.91
N GLY A 618 13.12 -55.03 6.55
CA GLY A 618 11.75 -54.78 6.07
C GLY A 618 10.68 -55.43 6.99
N ALA A 619 9.42 -54.96 6.92
CA ALA A 619 8.24 -55.63 7.52
C ALA A 619 6.92 -55.12 6.89
N SER A 620 5.95 -56.00 6.63
CA SER A 620 4.66 -55.64 6.02
C SER A 620 3.54 -55.44 7.05
N ALA A 621 2.84 -54.31 6.96
CA ALA A 621 1.45 -54.19 7.41
C ALA A 621 0.50 -54.64 6.27
N PRO A 622 -0.73 -55.11 6.56
CA PRO A 622 -1.65 -55.59 5.52
C PRO A 622 -2.23 -54.43 4.68
N PRO A 623 -2.66 -54.68 3.43
CA PRO A 623 -3.36 -53.68 2.65
C PRO A 623 -4.69 -53.34 3.32
N ILE A 624 -4.86 -52.07 3.67
CA ILE A 624 -6.19 -51.52 3.94
C ILE A 624 -6.89 -51.46 2.59
N THR A 625 -7.94 -52.25 2.40
CA THR A 625 -8.85 -52.06 1.28
C THR A 625 -9.56 -50.73 1.48
N ALA A 626 -9.16 -49.71 0.73
CA ALA A 626 -10.02 -48.57 0.50
C ALA A 626 -11.27 -49.10 -0.23
N ASP A 627 -12.41 -49.12 0.45
CA ASP A 627 -13.69 -49.14 -0.25
C ASP A 627 -13.71 -47.89 -1.14
N ALA A 628 -13.89 -48.10 -2.45
CA ALA A 628 -14.08 -46.97 -3.34
C ALA A 628 -15.36 -46.23 -2.90
N PRO A 629 -15.34 -44.90 -2.73
CA PRO A 629 -16.57 -44.15 -2.49
C PRO A 629 -17.53 -44.42 -3.66
N PRO A 630 -18.86 -44.38 -3.42
CA PRO A 630 -19.83 -44.60 -4.49
C PRO A 630 -19.60 -43.56 -5.59
N ALA A 631 -19.44 -44.03 -6.82
CA ALA A 631 -19.38 -43.14 -7.98
C ALA A 631 -20.72 -42.43 -8.10
N THR A 632 -20.73 -41.14 -7.79
CA THR A 632 -21.77 -40.22 -8.23
C THR A 632 -21.61 -40.01 -9.73
N ASP A 633 -22.62 -40.32 -10.53
CA ASP A 633 -22.64 -40.14 -12.00
C ASP A 633 -22.73 -38.65 -12.42
N VAL A 634 -22.13 -37.73 -11.64
CA VAL A 634 -22.08 -36.29 -11.90
C VAL A 634 -20.86 -35.99 -12.76
N SER A 635 -21.08 -35.51 -13.98
CA SER A 635 -19.99 -35.03 -14.84
C SER A 635 -19.53 -33.66 -14.37
N LEU A 636 -18.22 -33.39 -14.43
CA LEU A 636 -17.70 -32.02 -14.23
C LEU A 636 -18.24 -31.03 -15.27
N ALA A 637 -18.68 -31.51 -16.44
CA ALA A 637 -19.30 -30.71 -17.49
C ALA A 637 -20.81 -30.46 -17.29
N ASP A 638 -21.43 -31.04 -16.26
CA ASP A 638 -22.81 -30.75 -15.86
C ASP A 638 -22.88 -29.71 -14.72
N LEU A 639 -21.73 -29.31 -14.15
CA LEU A 639 -21.60 -28.33 -13.07
C LEU A 639 -21.47 -26.89 -13.60
N PRO A 640 -21.71 -25.85 -12.76
CA PRO A 640 -21.44 -24.46 -13.07
C PRO A 640 -20.04 -24.18 -13.65
N GLU A 641 -19.96 -23.19 -14.55
CA GLU A 641 -18.71 -22.68 -15.09
C GLU A 641 -17.83 -22.04 -13.99
N CYS A 642 -16.51 -22.06 -14.21
CA CYS A 642 -15.53 -21.53 -13.27
C CYS A 642 -15.64 -20.00 -13.12
N PRO A 643 -15.81 -19.46 -11.90
CA PRO A 643 -15.81 -18.02 -11.68
C PRO A 643 -14.47 -17.37 -12.04
N ALA A 644 -14.52 -16.27 -12.80
CA ALA A 644 -13.34 -15.54 -13.28
C ALA A 644 -12.56 -14.79 -12.18
N GLY A 645 -13.09 -14.69 -10.97
CA GLY A 645 -12.44 -14.06 -9.82
C GLY A 645 -12.90 -14.69 -8.51
N ILE A 646 -12.06 -14.61 -7.47
CA ILE A 646 -12.22 -15.42 -6.24
C ILE A 646 -13.57 -15.21 -5.53
N ASN A 647 -14.11 -13.99 -5.59
CA ASN A 647 -15.39 -13.62 -4.97
C ASN A 647 -16.58 -14.39 -5.57
N GLY A 648 -16.54 -14.74 -6.86
CA GLY A 648 -17.64 -15.47 -7.53
C GLY A 648 -17.82 -16.91 -7.03
N TYR A 649 -16.84 -17.47 -6.33
CA TYR A 649 -16.98 -18.78 -5.67
C TYR A 649 -18.00 -18.74 -4.51
N ALA A 650 -18.24 -17.58 -3.89
CA ALA A 650 -19.24 -17.43 -2.83
C ALA A 650 -20.68 -17.71 -3.34
N GLU A 651 -20.99 -17.28 -4.56
CA GLU A 651 -22.31 -17.49 -5.20
C GLU A 651 -22.38 -18.86 -5.90
N THR A 652 -21.25 -19.37 -6.40
CA THR A 652 -21.20 -20.58 -7.24
C THR A 652 -21.10 -21.88 -6.43
N LEU A 653 -20.30 -21.91 -5.35
CA LEU A 653 -20.12 -23.10 -4.53
C LEU A 653 -21.43 -23.68 -3.95
N PRO A 654 -22.41 -22.89 -3.46
CA PRO A 654 -23.68 -23.45 -3.00
C PRO A 654 -24.38 -24.32 -4.05
N THR A 655 -24.35 -23.92 -5.33
CA THR A 655 -24.94 -24.70 -6.44
C THR A 655 -24.16 -26.00 -6.67
N VAL A 656 -22.83 -25.92 -6.73
CA VAL A 656 -21.95 -27.10 -6.85
C VAL A 656 -22.16 -28.08 -5.68
N LEU A 657 -22.39 -27.58 -4.46
CA LEU A 657 -22.62 -28.42 -3.28
C LEU A 657 -23.96 -29.15 -3.32
N ASP A 658 -25.04 -28.49 -3.75
CA ASP A 658 -26.36 -29.12 -3.91
C ASP A 658 -26.35 -30.18 -5.04
N GLU A 659 -25.73 -29.87 -6.19
CA GLU A 659 -25.65 -30.79 -7.33
C GLU A 659 -24.76 -32.01 -7.06
N THR A 660 -23.61 -31.80 -6.41
CA THR A 660 -22.71 -32.89 -6.00
C THR A 660 -23.17 -33.62 -4.74
N GLN A 661 -24.23 -33.15 -4.07
CA GLN A 661 -24.66 -33.61 -2.72
C GLN A 661 -23.50 -33.59 -1.71
N GLY A 662 -22.62 -32.58 -1.79
CA GLY A 662 -21.46 -32.44 -0.91
C GLY A 662 -20.36 -33.51 -1.11
N ALA A 663 -20.30 -34.15 -2.27
CA ALA A 663 -19.29 -35.17 -2.60
C ALA A 663 -17.90 -34.55 -2.76
N SER A 664 -17.12 -34.54 -1.67
CA SER A 664 -15.83 -33.84 -1.57
C SER A 664 -14.85 -34.11 -2.70
N SER A 665 -14.78 -35.34 -3.24
CA SER A 665 -13.91 -35.67 -4.37
C SER A 665 -14.34 -35.06 -5.72
N VAL A 666 -15.63 -34.77 -5.90
CA VAL A 666 -16.13 -34.06 -7.10
C VAL A 666 -15.92 -32.56 -6.96
N ILE A 667 -16.13 -32.02 -5.75
CA ILE A 667 -15.85 -30.62 -5.41
C ILE A 667 -14.35 -30.31 -5.55
N GLU A 668 -13.47 -31.20 -5.06
CA GLU A 668 -12.02 -31.08 -5.23
C GLU A 668 -11.62 -31.11 -6.72
N ALA A 669 -12.24 -31.99 -7.51
CA ALA A 669 -11.98 -32.08 -8.94
C ALA A 669 -12.49 -30.86 -9.74
N TRP A 670 -13.64 -30.28 -9.35
CA TRP A 670 -14.15 -29.03 -9.93
C TRP A 670 -13.25 -27.84 -9.59
N LEU A 671 -12.87 -27.67 -8.30
CA LEU A 671 -11.94 -26.61 -7.88
C LEU A 671 -10.58 -26.70 -8.60
N ARG A 672 -10.04 -27.92 -8.75
CA ARG A 672 -8.81 -28.17 -9.52
C ARG A 672 -8.97 -27.89 -11.02
N ALA A 673 -10.14 -28.15 -11.61
CA ALA A 673 -10.42 -27.82 -13.00
C ALA A 673 -10.54 -26.30 -13.25
N CYS A 674 -10.79 -25.52 -12.19
CA CYS A 674 -10.89 -24.06 -12.23
C CYS A 674 -9.63 -23.32 -11.71
N ASP A 675 -8.49 -24.01 -11.51
CA ASP A 675 -7.27 -23.54 -10.81
C ASP A 675 -7.49 -22.90 -9.42
N ALA A 676 -8.67 -23.10 -8.83
CA ALA A 676 -8.98 -22.65 -7.47
C ALA A 676 -8.42 -23.59 -6.39
N LEU A 677 -7.77 -24.69 -6.77
CA LEU A 677 -7.12 -25.63 -5.87
C LEU A 677 -5.96 -26.34 -6.57
N ALA A 678 -4.78 -26.30 -5.96
CA ALA A 678 -3.57 -26.98 -6.42
C ALA A 678 -2.81 -27.57 -5.22
N ASP A 679 -1.81 -28.43 -5.47
CA ASP A 679 -1.11 -29.17 -4.40
C ASP A 679 -0.27 -28.28 -3.45
N LYS A 680 -0.22 -26.96 -3.70
CA LYS A 680 0.40 -25.93 -2.83
C LYS A 680 -0.50 -24.70 -2.58
N ARG A 681 -1.68 -24.59 -3.18
CA ARG A 681 -2.57 -23.41 -3.10
C ARG A 681 -4.01 -23.85 -2.87
N GLY A 682 -4.67 -23.25 -1.88
CA GLY A 682 -6.01 -23.63 -1.45
C GLY A 682 -6.08 -24.95 -0.67
N ALA A 683 -7.26 -25.30 -0.19
CA ALA A 683 -7.53 -26.54 0.54
C ALA A 683 -9.04 -26.89 0.58
N LEU A 684 -9.35 -28.18 0.76
CA LEU A 684 -10.68 -28.67 1.09
C LEU A 684 -10.60 -29.53 2.36
N VAL A 685 -11.29 -29.14 3.42
CA VAL A 685 -11.27 -29.82 4.73
C VAL A 685 -12.70 -30.11 5.18
N LYS A 686 -12.91 -31.30 5.78
CA LYS A 686 -14.23 -31.78 6.22
C LYS A 686 -14.14 -32.23 7.68
N TYR A 687 -14.91 -31.61 8.57
CA TYR A 687 -14.83 -31.81 10.02
C TYR A 687 -16.04 -31.23 10.76
N ASP A 688 -16.54 -31.90 11.80
CA ASP A 688 -17.57 -31.39 12.72
C ASP A 688 -17.02 -30.26 13.61
N LEU A 689 -17.28 -28.99 13.28
CA LEU A 689 -16.81 -27.82 14.04
C LEU A 689 -17.82 -27.34 15.09
N ASN A 690 -19.11 -27.56 14.88
CA ASN A 690 -20.17 -27.11 15.79
C ASN A 690 -20.52 -28.14 16.91
N SER A 691 -20.04 -29.37 16.78
CA SER A 691 -20.26 -30.54 17.63
C SER A 691 -21.67 -31.16 17.59
N ASP A 692 -22.42 -30.99 16.49
CA ASP A 692 -23.74 -31.62 16.29
C ASP A 692 -23.68 -33.06 15.71
N LYS A 693 -22.49 -33.51 15.28
CA LYS A 693 -22.16 -34.80 14.65
C LYS A 693 -22.51 -34.91 13.16
N ARG A 694 -22.59 -33.78 12.47
CA ARG A 694 -22.51 -33.69 11.01
C ARG A 694 -21.12 -33.15 10.66
N ASP A 695 -20.61 -33.56 9.49
CA ASP A 695 -19.38 -32.95 8.99
C ASP A 695 -19.70 -31.57 8.42
N ASP A 696 -19.02 -30.53 8.90
CA ASP A 696 -18.98 -29.23 8.23
C ASP A 696 -17.93 -29.25 7.10
N LEU A 697 -18.08 -28.38 6.10
CA LEU A 697 -17.15 -28.26 4.98
C LEU A 697 -16.45 -26.91 4.99
N LEU A 698 -15.14 -26.95 4.89
CA LEU A 698 -14.24 -25.81 4.78
C LEU A 698 -13.64 -25.82 3.37
N VAL A 699 -13.91 -24.78 2.59
CA VAL A 699 -13.35 -24.59 1.26
C VAL A 699 -12.46 -23.36 1.31
N PHE A 700 -11.19 -23.53 0.97
CA PHE A 700 -10.23 -22.44 0.80
C PHE A 700 -9.84 -22.42 -0.68
N PRO A 701 -10.64 -21.81 -1.58
CA PRO A 701 -10.20 -21.66 -2.96
C PRO A 701 -9.07 -20.63 -3.03
N THR A 702 -8.15 -20.80 -3.98
CA THR A 702 -7.06 -19.86 -4.24
C THR A 702 -6.71 -19.91 -5.71
N ILE A 703 -6.90 -18.79 -6.42
CA ILE A 703 -6.55 -18.62 -7.84
C ILE A 703 -5.26 -17.81 -7.97
N LEU A 704 -4.69 -17.71 -9.18
CA LEU A 704 -3.78 -16.62 -9.52
C LEU A 704 -4.59 -15.47 -10.13
N SER A 705 -4.22 -14.22 -9.84
CA SER A 705 -4.83 -13.04 -10.44
C SER A 705 -3.88 -11.84 -10.39
N ASP A 706 -4.01 -10.92 -11.35
CA ASP A 706 -3.09 -9.78 -11.50
C ASP A 706 -3.22 -8.75 -10.35
N VAL A 707 -4.32 -8.81 -9.60
CA VAL A 707 -4.57 -8.03 -8.38
C VAL A 707 -4.22 -8.78 -7.08
N GLY A 708 -3.74 -10.02 -7.18
CA GLY A 708 -3.75 -10.98 -6.07
C GLY A 708 -2.80 -10.65 -4.94
N TYR A 709 -3.36 -10.35 -3.76
CA TYR A 709 -2.65 -9.86 -2.59
C TYR A 709 -1.87 -10.95 -1.82
N GLY A 710 -1.36 -11.99 -2.46
CA GLY A 710 -0.69 -13.13 -1.80
C GLY A 710 0.55 -13.63 -2.55
N PRO A 711 1.23 -14.68 -2.05
CA PRO A 711 2.47 -15.18 -2.62
C PRO A 711 2.33 -15.52 -4.11
N GLY A 712 3.11 -14.84 -4.96
CA GLY A 712 3.08 -15.04 -6.41
C GLY A 712 1.78 -14.63 -7.11
N GLY A 713 1.06 -13.62 -6.59
CA GLY A 713 -0.22 -13.19 -7.16
C GLY A 713 -1.40 -14.10 -6.80
N ALA A 714 -1.23 -14.96 -5.78
CA ALA A 714 -2.27 -15.85 -5.31
C ALA A 714 -3.33 -15.08 -4.50
N ASP A 715 -4.57 -15.04 -4.97
CA ASP A 715 -5.71 -14.51 -4.23
C ASP A 715 -6.65 -15.65 -3.80
N GLY A 716 -7.15 -15.59 -2.57
CA GLY A 716 -7.86 -16.71 -1.99
C GLY A 716 -8.90 -16.33 -0.96
N ALA A 717 -10.00 -17.07 -0.96
CA ALA A 717 -11.12 -16.89 -0.04
C ALA A 717 -11.19 -18.05 0.96
N PHE A 718 -12.10 -17.92 1.92
CA PHE A 718 -12.47 -19.00 2.82
C PHE A 718 -14.00 -19.14 2.81
N PHE A 719 -14.52 -20.35 2.81
CA PHE A 719 -15.96 -20.61 2.93
C PHE A 719 -16.17 -21.74 3.92
N LEU A 720 -17.06 -21.52 4.88
CA LEU A 720 -17.49 -22.51 5.87
C LEU A 720 -18.98 -22.77 5.69
N PHE A 721 -19.30 -24.02 5.39
CA PHE A 721 -20.66 -24.53 5.26
C PHE A 721 -20.96 -25.54 6.37
N HIS A 722 -22.09 -25.40 7.06
CA HIS A 722 -22.54 -26.39 8.05
C HIS A 722 -23.26 -27.55 7.37
N GLY A 723 -23.00 -28.77 7.84
CA GLY A 723 -23.72 -29.96 7.39
C GLY A 723 -25.18 -29.89 7.87
N ASN A 724 -26.16 -29.94 6.96
CA ASN A 724 -27.57 -29.68 7.31
C ASN A 724 -28.38 -30.97 7.57
N GLU A 725 -29.62 -30.80 8.06
CA GLU A 725 -30.54 -31.91 8.40
C GLU A 725 -30.83 -32.88 7.25
N LYS A 726 -30.70 -32.43 6.00
CA LYS A 726 -31.04 -33.18 4.78
C LYS A 726 -29.83 -33.89 4.17
N GLY A 727 -28.62 -33.63 4.68
CA GLY A 727 -27.35 -34.10 4.10
C GLY A 727 -26.72 -33.16 3.07
N GLY A 728 -27.26 -31.95 2.92
CA GLY A 728 -26.63 -30.87 2.14
C GLY A 728 -25.78 -29.95 3.03
N PHE A 729 -25.36 -28.81 2.47
CA PHE A 729 -24.43 -27.86 3.10
C PHE A 729 -24.95 -26.43 3.05
N ASP A 730 -25.12 -25.79 4.21
CA ASP A 730 -25.64 -24.42 4.33
C ASP A 730 -24.46 -23.44 4.57
N LEU A 731 -24.29 -22.39 3.77
CA LEU A 731 -23.20 -21.41 3.93
C LEU A 731 -23.36 -20.58 5.21
N VAL A 732 -22.36 -20.62 6.11
CA VAL A 732 -22.38 -19.96 7.42
C VAL A 732 -21.38 -18.80 7.50
N LEU A 733 -20.20 -18.93 6.89
CA LEU A 733 -19.22 -17.85 6.83
C LEU A 733 -18.56 -17.79 5.45
N ALA A 734 -18.52 -16.57 4.91
CA ALA A 734 -17.77 -16.16 3.73
C ALA A 734 -17.02 -14.87 4.14
N PRO A 735 -15.82 -14.99 4.72
CA PRO A 735 -15.00 -13.85 5.05
C PRO A 735 -14.34 -13.31 3.78
N ASP A 736 -14.40 -11.99 3.59
CA ASP A 736 -13.41 -11.31 2.74
C ASP A 736 -12.00 -11.70 3.25
N ILE A 737 -11.05 -11.93 2.34
CA ILE A 737 -9.64 -12.25 2.64
C ILE A 737 -8.79 -11.58 1.56
N PHE A 738 -7.61 -11.08 1.94
CA PHE A 738 -6.68 -10.40 1.03
C PHE A 738 -5.36 -11.19 1.00
N GLY A 739 -5.19 -11.99 -0.05
CA GLY A 739 -4.04 -12.89 -0.21
C GLY A 739 -4.37 -14.36 0.06
N GLN A 740 -3.35 -15.18 0.30
CA GLN A 740 -3.52 -16.64 0.31
C GLN A 740 -3.89 -17.15 1.72
N PRO A 741 -5.09 -17.70 1.94
CA PRO A 741 -5.42 -18.44 3.14
C PRO A 741 -4.83 -19.85 3.10
N THR A 742 -4.44 -20.39 4.25
CA THR A 742 -3.95 -21.78 4.38
C THR A 742 -4.33 -22.33 5.75
N PRO A 743 -5.12 -23.43 5.84
CA PRO A 743 -5.52 -24.02 7.11
C PRO A 743 -4.32 -24.64 7.83
N LEU A 744 -4.16 -24.31 9.10
CA LEU A 744 -3.05 -24.78 9.95
C LEU A 744 -3.47 -25.93 10.87
N ALA A 745 -4.69 -25.87 11.40
CA ALA A 745 -5.25 -26.91 12.27
C ALA A 745 -6.77 -26.78 12.40
N TRP A 746 -7.40 -27.90 12.73
CA TRP A 746 -8.78 -27.97 13.17
C TRP A 746 -8.92 -28.96 14.35
N GLY A 747 -10.06 -28.93 15.03
CA GLY A 747 -10.32 -29.69 16.26
C GLY A 747 -9.62 -29.11 17.50
N ASP A 748 -9.85 -29.74 18.66
CA ASP A 748 -9.37 -29.32 20.00
C ASP A 748 -7.91 -28.86 19.98
N ALA A 749 -7.71 -27.53 20.04
CA ALA A 749 -6.43 -26.87 19.99
C ALA A 749 -6.11 -26.19 21.32
N ASN A 750 -7.10 -25.62 22.01
CA ASN A 750 -6.97 -24.99 23.33
C ASN A 750 -7.00 -25.98 24.51
N GLY A 751 -7.45 -27.23 24.31
CA GLY A 751 -7.60 -28.23 25.37
C GLY A 751 -8.88 -28.12 26.20
N ASP A 752 -9.89 -27.35 25.76
CA ASP A 752 -11.22 -27.22 26.39
C ASP A 752 -12.21 -28.31 25.92
N ARG A 753 -11.88 -29.02 24.81
CA ARG A 753 -12.63 -30.08 24.12
C ARG A 753 -13.72 -29.63 23.13
N ARG A 754 -13.73 -28.37 22.71
CA ARG A 754 -14.44 -27.91 21.50
C ARG A 754 -13.53 -28.01 20.27
N PRO A 755 -14.09 -27.89 19.06
CA PRO A 755 -13.29 -27.63 17.88
C PRO A 755 -12.91 -26.16 17.74
N GLU A 756 -11.61 -25.89 17.61
CA GLU A 756 -11.13 -24.68 16.93
C GLU A 756 -10.93 -24.97 15.44
N LEU A 757 -11.00 -23.91 14.63
CA LEU A 757 -10.36 -23.81 13.34
C LEU A 757 -9.26 -22.75 13.44
N LEU A 758 -8.06 -23.06 12.95
CA LEU A 758 -6.91 -22.16 12.88
C LEU A 758 -6.37 -22.15 11.45
N TRP A 759 -6.17 -20.97 10.88
CA TRP A 759 -5.58 -20.79 9.55
C TRP A 759 -4.63 -19.58 9.55
N GLN A 760 -3.71 -19.52 8.60
CA GLN A 760 -3.02 -18.28 8.27
C GLN A 760 -3.60 -17.65 7.02
N VAL A 761 -3.47 -16.34 6.89
CA VAL A 761 -3.53 -15.61 5.61
C VAL A 761 -2.16 -15.00 5.40
N GLU A 762 -1.57 -15.24 4.23
CA GLU A 762 -0.33 -14.58 3.82
C GLU A 762 -0.65 -13.50 2.80
N SER A 763 -0.52 -12.25 3.24
CA SER A 763 -0.91 -11.06 2.49
C SER A 763 0.33 -10.33 2.00
N CYS A 764 0.58 -10.33 0.70
CA CYS A 764 1.78 -9.79 0.06
C CYS A 764 1.49 -8.49 -0.70
N SER A 765 2.36 -7.50 -0.50
CA SER A 765 2.42 -6.27 -1.31
C SER A 765 3.89 -5.95 -1.61
N THR A 766 4.48 -4.91 -1.01
CA THR A 766 5.94 -4.68 -1.04
C THR A 766 6.70 -5.67 -0.15
N PHE A 767 6.01 -6.29 0.80
CA PHE A 767 6.44 -7.43 1.61
C PHE A 767 5.22 -8.28 1.99
N CYS A 768 5.46 -9.51 2.46
CA CYS A 768 4.39 -10.41 2.93
C CYS A 768 4.18 -10.28 4.44
N VAL A 769 2.92 -10.21 4.88
CA VAL A 769 2.47 -10.29 6.27
C VAL A 769 1.71 -11.58 6.46
N THR A 770 2.22 -12.46 7.33
CA THR A 770 1.56 -13.69 7.72
C THR A 770 0.69 -13.40 8.95
N SER A 771 -0.63 -13.45 8.79
CA SER A 771 -1.61 -13.27 9.86
C SER A 771 -2.19 -14.62 10.26
N LEU A 772 -2.14 -14.96 11.55
CA LEU A 772 -2.84 -16.09 12.15
C LEU A 772 -4.27 -15.66 12.51
N LEU A 773 -5.25 -16.44 12.05
CA LEU A 773 -6.66 -16.30 12.39
C LEU A 773 -7.19 -17.60 13.01
N GLY A 774 -8.31 -17.49 13.73
CA GLY A 774 -8.98 -18.66 14.25
C GLY A 774 -10.37 -18.41 14.79
N LEU A 775 -11.21 -19.44 14.74
CA LEU A 775 -12.60 -19.43 15.17
C LEU A 775 -12.91 -20.64 16.05
N ALA A 776 -13.77 -20.47 17.05
CA ALA A 776 -14.33 -21.53 17.88
C ALA A 776 -15.86 -21.38 17.92
N TRP A 777 -16.59 -22.50 17.95
CA TRP A 777 -18.05 -22.46 18.01
C TRP A 777 -18.56 -22.23 19.44
N ASP A 778 -19.24 -21.11 19.66
CA ASP A 778 -19.96 -20.88 20.91
C ASP A 778 -21.40 -21.41 20.82
N GLN A 779 -21.64 -22.51 21.54
CA GLN A 779 -22.96 -23.13 21.68
C GLN A 779 -23.97 -22.28 22.47
N ALA A 780 -23.56 -21.22 23.18
CA ALA A 780 -24.47 -20.35 23.93
C ALA A 780 -25.14 -19.28 23.04
N SER A 781 -24.36 -18.64 22.16
CA SER A 781 -24.84 -17.69 21.15
C SER A 781 -25.31 -18.36 19.85
N GLY A 782 -24.77 -19.56 19.53
CA GLY A 782 -24.98 -20.20 18.23
C GLY A 782 -24.21 -19.49 17.11
N GLN A 783 -23.02 -18.97 17.43
CA GLN A 783 -22.15 -18.23 16.51
C GLN A 783 -20.67 -18.62 16.71
N TYR A 784 -19.83 -18.28 15.72
CA TYR A 784 -18.39 -18.40 15.86
C TYR A 784 -17.80 -17.18 16.58
N ALA A 785 -16.99 -17.45 17.61
CA ALA A 785 -16.18 -16.46 18.30
C ALA A 785 -14.71 -16.57 17.84
N GLN A 786 -13.93 -15.50 17.99
CA GLN A 786 -12.50 -15.55 17.68
C GLN A 786 -11.75 -16.46 18.65
N ALA A 787 -11.06 -17.48 18.10
CA ALA A 787 -10.18 -18.36 18.87
C ALA A 787 -8.78 -17.76 19.07
N VAL A 788 -8.43 -16.69 18.36
CA VAL A 788 -7.13 -15.98 18.45
C VAL A 788 -7.40 -14.49 18.68
N LEU A 789 -6.71 -13.86 19.63
CA LEU A 789 -6.83 -12.41 19.86
C LEU A 789 -6.17 -11.59 18.73
N PRO A 790 -6.63 -10.34 18.49
CA PRO A 790 -6.03 -9.46 17.49
C PRO A 790 -4.52 -9.25 17.67
N GLY A 791 -3.82 -8.99 16.55
CA GLY A 791 -2.38 -8.75 16.53
C GLY A 791 -1.52 -10.01 16.36
N ALA A 792 -2.09 -11.15 16.00
CA ALA A 792 -1.33 -12.35 15.61
C ALA A 792 -0.78 -12.28 14.17
N ALA A 793 -0.18 -11.14 13.82
CA ALA A 793 0.35 -10.85 12.49
C ALA A 793 1.85 -10.52 12.58
N LEU A 794 2.60 -10.96 11.57
CA LEU A 794 4.06 -10.85 11.52
C LEU A 794 4.53 -10.71 10.06
N ALA A 795 5.46 -9.79 9.81
CA ALA A 795 6.06 -9.60 8.49
C ALA A 795 7.14 -10.67 8.19
N GLY A 796 7.14 -11.23 6.98
CA GLY A 796 8.17 -12.14 6.46
C GLY A 796 8.46 -13.34 7.37
N GLY A 797 7.51 -14.28 7.50
CA GLY A 797 7.69 -15.40 8.43
C GLY A 797 6.72 -16.56 8.29
N LYS A 798 6.68 -17.40 9.32
CA LYS A 798 5.92 -18.67 9.32
C LYS A 798 5.19 -18.90 10.63
N VAL A 799 3.94 -19.39 10.52
CA VAL A 799 3.16 -19.89 11.65
C VAL A 799 3.37 -21.40 11.77
N SER A 800 3.51 -21.89 13.00
CA SER A 800 3.67 -23.32 13.29
C SER A 800 2.93 -23.70 14.55
N ILE A 801 2.35 -24.90 14.58
CA ILE A 801 1.54 -25.39 15.71
C ILE A 801 2.28 -26.55 16.39
N GLU A 802 2.61 -26.36 17.67
CA GLU A 802 3.44 -27.26 18.47
C GLU A 802 2.66 -27.87 19.64
N THR A 803 3.16 -28.96 20.20
CA THR A 803 2.62 -29.52 21.45
C THR A 803 3.20 -28.77 22.65
N VAL A 804 2.33 -28.34 23.59
CA VAL A 804 2.75 -27.60 24.79
C VAL A 804 3.74 -28.41 25.64
N THR A 805 4.89 -27.81 25.97
CA THR A 805 5.90 -28.45 26.82
C THR A 805 5.48 -28.52 28.29
N ARG A 806 5.86 -29.60 28.98
CA ARG A 806 5.48 -29.84 30.37
C ARG A 806 6.03 -28.77 31.32
N GLY A 807 5.13 -27.92 31.84
CA GLY A 807 5.45 -26.84 32.78
C GLY A 807 5.11 -25.44 32.26
N THR A 808 4.80 -25.32 30.96
CA THR A 808 4.24 -24.13 30.33
C THR A 808 2.79 -23.92 30.77
N PRO A 809 2.27 -22.67 30.85
CA PRO A 809 0.85 -22.40 31.12
C PRO A 809 -0.10 -23.00 30.07
N GLY A 810 -1.37 -23.15 30.45
CA GLY A 810 -2.43 -23.58 29.53
C GLY A 810 -2.57 -25.10 29.35
N LYS A 811 -3.30 -25.47 28.29
CA LYS A 811 -3.56 -26.85 27.84
C LYS A 811 -3.57 -26.86 26.30
N GLY A 812 -3.68 -28.04 25.70
CA GLY A 812 -3.76 -28.19 24.24
C GLY A 812 -2.42 -27.99 23.51
N ARG A 813 -2.44 -27.16 22.47
CA ARG A 813 -1.35 -26.83 21.55
C ARG A 813 -0.85 -25.40 21.81
N GLN A 814 0.38 -25.08 21.39
CA GLN A 814 0.87 -23.71 21.32
C GLN A 814 1.13 -23.34 19.86
N ILE A 815 1.05 -22.06 19.54
CA ILE A 815 1.29 -21.56 18.19
C ILE A 815 2.54 -20.68 18.24
N ARG A 816 3.52 -20.97 17.40
CA ARG A 816 4.76 -20.21 17.27
C ARG A 816 4.77 -19.48 15.94
N LEU A 817 4.98 -18.16 15.99
CA LEU A 817 5.26 -17.32 14.83
C LEU A 817 6.77 -17.02 14.84
N VAL A 818 7.43 -17.10 13.68
CA VAL A 818 8.87 -16.79 13.53
C VAL A 818 9.10 -15.96 12.27
N GLY A 819 9.87 -14.88 12.38
CA GLY A 819 10.16 -13.92 11.31
C GLY A 819 10.19 -12.51 11.89
N GLY A 820 9.41 -11.58 11.35
CA GLY A 820 9.37 -10.19 11.83
C GLY A 820 10.40 -9.31 11.13
N VAL A 821 10.56 -9.55 9.83
CA VAL A 821 11.48 -8.85 8.94
C VAL A 821 10.79 -8.73 7.59
N SER A 822 10.25 -7.55 7.30
CA SER A 822 9.68 -7.19 5.99
C SER A 822 10.72 -7.15 4.87
N GLY A 823 12.00 -6.91 5.21
CA GLY A 823 13.05 -6.56 4.24
C GLY A 823 12.93 -5.13 3.69
N THR A 824 12.00 -4.31 4.20
CA THR A 824 11.74 -2.95 3.70
C THR A 824 11.98 -1.89 4.76
N VAL A 825 12.32 -0.66 4.33
CA VAL A 825 12.44 0.50 5.24
C VAL A 825 11.10 0.84 5.90
N GLY A 826 9.96 0.44 5.30
CA GLY A 826 8.62 0.63 5.86
C GLY A 826 8.22 -0.36 6.95
N GLY A 827 8.94 -1.48 7.10
CA GLY A 827 8.70 -2.43 8.19
C GLY A 827 9.19 -1.95 9.55
N GLY A 828 10.17 -1.03 9.57
CA GLY A 828 10.72 -0.47 10.80
C GLY A 828 12.00 -1.16 11.25
N LEU A 829 11.97 -1.83 12.41
CA LEU A 829 13.15 -2.50 12.95
C LEU A 829 13.30 -3.91 12.36
N THR A 830 14.36 -4.11 11.57
CA THR A 830 14.71 -5.36 10.87
C THR A 830 15.20 -6.47 11.82
N VAL A 831 14.49 -6.75 12.91
CA VAL A 831 14.93 -7.64 14.00
C VAL A 831 14.12 -8.95 14.00
N PRO A 832 14.70 -10.07 13.52
CA PRO A 832 14.02 -11.34 13.50
C PRO A 832 13.74 -11.84 14.91
N HIS A 833 12.49 -12.20 15.15
CA HIS A 833 11.96 -12.56 16.45
C HIS A 833 11.06 -13.81 16.37
N THR A 834 10.61 -14.25 17.54
CA THR A 834 9.73 -15.39 17.75
C THR A 834 8.64 -15.02 18.72
N GLU A 835 7.39 -15.26 18.34
CA GLU A 835 6.24 -15.14 19.22
C GLU A 835 5.74 -16.51 19.65
N ILE A 836 5.21 -16.58 20.87
CA ILE A 836 4.48 -17.75 21.37
C ILE A 836 3.07 -17.31 21.74
N TRP A 837 2.09 -17.95 21.11
CA TRP A 837 0.66 -17.75 21.32
C TRP A 837 0.04 -19.00 21.95
N GLN A 838 -0.70 -18.82 23.05
CA GLN A 838 -1.26 -19.92 23.84
C GLN A 838 -2.67 -19.58 24.35
N SER A 839 -3.51 -20.59 24.46
CA SER A 839 -4.73 -20.54 25.27
C SER A 839 -4.40 -20.89 26.71
N VAL A 840 -5.05 -20.23 27.66
CA VAL A 840 -5.03 -20.61 29.08
C VAL A 840 -6.48 -20.79 29.54
N ASP A 841 -6.75 -21.96 30.14
CA ASP A 841 -8.05 -22.39 30.66
C ASP A 841 -9.26 -22.21 29.71
N GLY A 842 -9.03 -22.30 28.40
CA GLY A 842 -10.07 -22.23 27.36
C GLY A 842 -10.33 -20.83 26.80
N ALA A 843 -9.61 -19.80 27.27
CA ALA A 843 -9.63 -18.47 26.66
C ALA A 843 -9.01 -18.49 25.24
N PRO A 844 -9.31 -17.50 24.37
CA PRO A 844 -8.65 -17.37 23.07
C PRO A 844 -7.11 -17.37 23.15
N PHE A 845 -6.46 -17.89 22.12
CA PHE A 845 -5.01 -17.83 21.94
C PHE A 845 -4.54 -16.38 21.96
N ARG A 846 -3.55 -16.10 22.81
CA ARG A 846 -2.92 -14.78 22.94
C ARG A 846 -1.41 -14.87 23.04
N ARG A 847 -0.71 -13.78 22.68
CA ARG A 847 0.74 -13.64 22.80
C ARG A 847 1.14 -13.74 24.29
N ILE A 848 1.95 -14.75 24.63
CA ILE A 848 2.51 -14.98 25.96
C ILE A 848 4.01 -14.63 26.01
N SER A 849 4.71 -14.66 24.87
CA SER A 849 6.07 -14.12 24.78
C SER A 849 6.41 -13.63 23.38
N TRP A 850 7.26 -12.61 23.32
CA TRP A 850 7.94 -12.11 22.13
C TRP A 850 9.45 -12.09 22.43
N ARG A 851 10.30 -12.66 21.58
CA ARG A 851 11.74 -12.81 21.83
C ARG A 851 12.58 -12.72 20.57
N TYR A 852 13.77 -12.15 20.69
CA TYR A 852 14.76 -11.93 19.64
C TYR A 852 16.16 -12.27 20.17
N ASP A 853 17.16 -12.37 19.31
CA ASP A 853 18.55 -12.52 19.77
C ASP A 853 19.07 -11.16 20.28
N ARG A 854 19.29 -11.07 21.59
CA ARG A 854 19.77 -9.83 22.25
C ARG A 854 21.26 -9.58 22.08
N GLU A 855 22.03 -10.61 21.67
CA GLU A 855 23.49 -10.59 21.56
C GLU A 855 23.96 -10.34 20.11
N ALA A 856 23.03 -10.28 19.15
CA ALA A 856 23.34 -9.97 17.76
C ALA A 856 23.62 -8.47 17.53
N ASP A 857 24.51 -8.15 16.60
CA ASP A 857 24.90 -6.77 16.27
C ASP A 857 23.67 -5.94 15.82
N GLY A 858 23.49 -4.74 16.40
CA GLY A 858 22.36 -3.85 16.15
C GLY A 858 21.11 -4.11 17.02
N ASN A 859 21.05 -5.21 17.76
CA ASN A 859 19.93 -5.54 18.65
C ASN A 859 20.09 -4.93 20.06
N ASP A 860 20.88 -3.87 20.21
CA ASP A 860 21.17 -3.13 21.45
C ASP A 860 20.25 -1.92 21.69
N CYS A 861 19.20 -1.72 20.88
CA CYS A 861 18.21 -0.68 21.18
C CYS A 861 17.38 -0.98 22.44
N LEU A 862 17.16 0.06 23.27
CA LEU A 862 16.24 0.04 24.41
C LEU A 862 14.80 -0.33 24.01
N GLY A 863 14.30 0.19 22.89
CA GLY A 863 12.93 -0.03 22.40
C GLY A 863 12.56 -1.51 22.28
N LEU A 864 13.45 -2.31 21.68
CA LEU A 864 13.29 -3.77 21.55
C LEU A 864 13.18 -4.48 22.92
N ARG A 865 13.96 -4.01 23.91
CA ARG A 865 13.91 -4.55 25.29
C ARG A 865 12.58 -4.17 25.97
N LEU A 866 12.01 -3.01 25.64
CA LEU A 866 10.69 -2.59 26.12
C LEU A 866 9.54 -3.35 25.44
N VAL A 867 9.65 -3.72 24.16
CA VAL A 867 8.67 -4.58 23.47
C VAL A 867 8.56 -5.95 24.14
N GLU A 868 9.70 -6.60 24.44
CA GLU A 868 9.72 -7.86 25.19
C GLU A 868 9.12 -7.73 26.59
N ALA A 869 9.39 -6.61 27.28
CA ALA A 869 8.82 -6.30 28.59
C ALA A 869 7.30 -6.03 28.56
N ASP A 870 6.80 -5.38 27.49
CA ASP A 870 5.38 -5.09 27.33
C ASP A 870 4.58 -6.35 27.05
N VAL A 871 5.05 -7.23 26.16
CA VAL A 871 4.36 -8.51 25.90
C VAL A 871 4.30 -9.37 27.17
N ALA A 872 5.34 -9.33 28.02
CA ALA A 872 5.29 -9.95 29.35
C ALA A 872 4.29 -9.28 30.31
N LEU A 873 4.03 -7.98 30.16
CA LEU A 873 3.03 -7.23 30.94
C LEU A 873 1.60 -7.53 30.46
N GLN A 874 1.36 -7.61 29.14
CA GLN A 874 0.07 -8.01 28.57
C GLN A 874 -0.32 -9.45 28.95
N ALA A 875 0.67 -10.31 29.22
CA ALA A 875 0.50 -11.68 29.69
C ALA A 875 0.60 -11.83 31.23
N SER A 876 0.56 -10.74 32.01
CA SER A 876 0.84 -10.75 33.45
C SER A 876 -0.20 -11.46 34.32
N ASP A 877 -1.43 -11.67 33.85
CA ASP A 877 -2.44 -12.51 34.51
C ASP A 877 -2.11 -14.02 34.40
N VAL A 878 -1.32 -14.42 33.39
CA VAL A 878 -0.82 -15.78 33.19
C VAL A 878 0.58 -15.97 33.79
N LEU A 879 1.47 -14.99 33.59
CA LEU A 879 2.89 -15.08 33.94
C LEU A 879 3.23 -14.46 35.31
N SER A 880 2.26 -13.83 35.99
CA SER A 880 2.46 -12.79 37.01
C SER A 880 3.14 -11.53 36.46
N TYR A 881 3.13 -10.46 37.24
CA TYR A 881 3.87 -9.22 36.91
C TYR A 881 5.40 -9.37 36.98
N THR A 882 5.93 -10.41 37.64
CA THR A 882 7.38 -10.51 37.94
C THR A 882 8.26 -10.51 36.68
N PRO A 883 7.98 -11.27 35.60
CA PRO A 883 8.80 -11.23 34.39
C PRO A 883 8.82 -9.85 33.74
N ALA A 884 7.67 -9.15 33.66
CA ALA A 884 7.60 -7.79 33.13
C ALA A 884 8.41 -6.80 33.99
N ILE A 885 8.26 -6.85 35.31
CA ILE A 885 9.01 -6.02 36.27
C ILE A 885 10.52 -6.22 36.10
N ASP A 886 10.98 -7.46 35.96
CA ASP A 886 12.40 -7.77 35.84
C ASP A 886 12.96 -7.38 34.47
N LEU A 887 12.19 -7.54 33.38
CA LEU A 887 12.54 -7.08 32.04
C LEU A 887 12.64 -5.56 31.95
N TYR A 888 11.62 -4.82 32.42
CA TYR A 888 11.66 -3.35 32.46
C TYR A 888 12.80 -2.83 33.34
N ARG A 889 13.06 -3.45 34.51
CA ARG A 889 14.17 -3.04 35.37
C ARG A 889 15.52 -3.25 34.67
N ALA A 890 15.75 -4.43 34.07
CA ALA A 890 16.99 -4.71 33.34
C ALA A 890 17.20 -3.73 32.17
N ALA A 891 16.14 -3.40 31.42
CA ALA A 891 16.19 -2.43 30.33
C ALA A 891 16.51 -1.00 30.78
N LEU A 892 16.08 -0.59 31.98
CA LEU A 892 16.35 0.74 32.53
C LEU A 892 17.69 0.84 33.28
N GLU A 893 18.23 -0.27 33.78
CA GLU A 893 19.53 -0.34 34.46
C GLU A 893 20.72 -0.52 33.50
N ASP A 894 20.49 -1.05 32.29
CA ASP A 894 21.52 -1.26 31.28
C ASP A 894 21.85 0.03 30.50
N SER A 895 22.90 0.72 30.94
CA SER A 895 23.40 1.94 30.30
C SER A 895 24.20 1.70 29.00
N SER A 896 24.24 0.48 28.46
CA SER A 896 24.83 0.21 27.14
C SER A 896 23.80 0.34 26.00
N LEU A 897 22.51 0.28 26.32
CA LEU A 897 21.42 0.31 25.33
C LEU A 897 21.30 1.65 24.62
N GLN A 898 21.05 1.60 23.32
CA GLN A 898 21.00 2.76 22.43
C GLN A 898 19.57 3.13 22.01
N ALA A 899 19.46 4.23 21.26
CA ALA A 899 18.24 4.66 20.58
C ALA A 899 18.08 3.88 19.26
N CYS A 900 16.84 3.54 18.89
CA CYS A 900 16.52 2.70 17.74
C CYS A 900 16.80 3.42 16.41
N SER A 901 16.95 4.75 16.43
CA SER A 901 17.53 5.53 15.33
C SER A 901 16.74 5.50 14.02
N LEU A 902 15.43 5.21 14.09
CA LEU A 902 14.53 5.25 12.95
C LEU A 902 13.83 6.61 12.85
N PHE A 903 13.75 7.15 11.64
CA PHE A 903 12.95 8.33 11.25
C PHE A 903 13.15 9.60 12.10
N GLY A 904 14.34 10.20 12.03
CA GLY A 904 14.53 11.66 12.19
C GLY A 904 14.35 12.26 13.59
N LEU A 905 14.07 11.45 14.61
CA LEU A 905 14.14 11.85 16.01
C LEU A 905 15.62 11.95 16.45
N ASP A 906 15.91 12.92 17.32
CA ASP A 906 17.23 13.01 17.97
C ASP A 906 17.40 11.84 18.94
N ALA A 907 18.51 11.10 18.83
CA ALA A 907 18.75 9.88 19.59
C ALA A 907 18.72 10.09 21.13
N ALA A 908 19.15 11.24 21.64
CA ALA A 908 19.08 11.52 23.07
C ALA A 908 17.64 11.83 23.50
N LYS A 909 16.85 12.49 22.66
CA LYS A 909 15.40 12.68 22.87
C LYS A 909 14.64 11.36 22.80
N GLU A 910 14.94 10.50 21.82
CA GLU A 910 14.32 9.17 21.67
C GLU A 910 14.59 8.31 22.92
N LEU A 911 15.86 8.17 23.32
CA LEU A 911 16.26 7.43 24.53
C LEU A 911 15.58 7.98 25.79
N THR A 912 15.44 9.31 25.91
CA THR A 912 14.71 9.95 27.03
C THR A 912 13.23 9.55 27.04
N LEU A 913 12.56 9.54 25.88
CA LEU A 913 11.16 9.12 25.78
C LEU A 913 10.97 7.65 26.11
N LEU A 914 11.87 6.77 25.64
CA LEU A 914 11.83 5.33 25.93
C LEU A 914 12.12 5.01 27.39
N GLN A 915 13.08 5.69 28.02
CA GLN A 915 13.31 5.61 29.47
C GLN A 915 12.08 6.08 30.26
N GLY A 916 11.37 7.10 29.77
CA GLY A 916 10.11 7.57 30.35
C GLY A 916 8.99 6.52 30.26
N LEU A 917 8.80 5.93 29.07
CA LEU A 917 7.82 4.86 28.82
C LEU A 917 8.10 3.62 29.69
N GLY A 918 9.32 3.11 29.66
CA GLY A 918 9.72 1.95 30.46
C GLY A 918 9.56 2.21 31.96
N SER A 919 9.91 3.41 32.43
CA SER A 919 9.73 3.78 33.84
C SER A 919 8.25 3.87 34.22
N PHE A 920 7.39 4.44 33.37
CA PHE A 920 5.95 4.50 33.60
C PHE A 920 5.35 3.09 33.66
N ARG A 921 5.66 2.22 32.69
CA ARG A 921 5.22 0.82 32.68
C ARG A 921 5.74 0.03 33.89
N LEU A 922 6.96 0.28 34.34
CA LEU A 922 7.52 -0.34 35.54
C LEU A 922 6.78 0.10 36.82
N VAL A 923 6.42 1.38 36.95
CA VAL A 923 5.54 1.86 38.04
C VAL A 923 4.19 1.15 38.01
N GLN A 924 3.59 0.98 36.83
CA GLN A 924 2.32 0.24 36.70
C GLN A 924 2.47 -1.22 37.16
N ALA A 925 3.45 -1.94 36.60
CA ALA A 925 3.65 -3.36 36.90
C ALA A 925 3.95 -3.62 38.38
N GLN A 926 4.79 -2.79 39.02
CA GLN A 926 5.11 -2.88 40.45
C GLN A 926 3.88 -2.59 41.34
N ALA A 927 3.11 -1.54 41.02
CA ALA A 927 1.91 -1.20 41.79
C ALA A 927 0.86 -2.32 41.71
N LEU A 928 0.63 -2.86 40.50
CA LEU A 928 -0.32 -3.95 40.25
C LEU A 928 0.14 -5.30 40.82
N SER A 929 1.45 -5.51 41.00
CA SER A 929 1.97 -6.65 41.77
C SER A 929 1.82 -6.49 43.29
N GLY A 930 1.35 -5.33 43.76
CA GLY A 930 1.21 -4.98 45.17
C GLY A 930 2.46 -4.35 45.80
N ASP A 931 3.56 -4.16 45.06
CA ASP A 931 4.76 -3.48 45.58
C ASP A 931 4.69 -1.97 45.32
N MET A 932 3.79 -1.32 46.06
CA MET A 932 3.64 0.13 46.08
C MET A 932 4.91 0.87 46.51
N ALA A 933 5.81 0.22 47.27
CA ALA A 933 7.05 0.84 47.72
C ALA A 933 8.09 0.90 46.58
N ALA A 934 8.19 -0.15 45.77
CA ALA A 934 8.94 -0.13 44.52
C ALA A 934 8.35 0.89 43.55
N ALA A 935 7.02 0.89 43.34
CA ALA A 935 6.35 1.81 42.42
C ALA A 935 6.63 3.29 42.75
N GLN A 936 6.54 3.65 44.04
CA GLN A 936 6.90 5.00 44.50
C GLN A 936 8.39 5.32 44.34
N ALA A 937 9.29 4.34 44.50
CA ALA A 937 10.73 4.52 44.29
C ALA A 937 11.09 4.71 42.81
N THR A 938 10.50 3.93 41.89
CA THR A 938 10.68 4.09 40.45
C THR A 938 10.08 5.43 39.97
N LEU A 939 8.91 5.83 40.47
CA LEU A 939 8.35 7.16 40.20
C LEU A 939 9.27 8.29 40.69
N ALA A 940 9.84 8.17 41.89
CA ALA A 940 10.78 9.16 42.40
C ALA A 940 12.09 9.22 41.57
N GLY A 941 12.55 8.09 41.04
CA GLY A 941 13.68 8.04 40.09
C GLY A 941 13.35 8.74 38.77
N LEU A 942 12.21 8.43 38.17
CA LEU A 942 11.71 9.06 36.94
C LEU A 942 11.55 10.59 37.12
N ALA A 943 10.92 11.04 38.20
CA ALA A 943 10.76 12.46 38.50
C ALA A 943 12.08 13.18 38.83
N ALA A 944 13.11 12.46 39.32
CA ALA A 944 14.43 13.04 39.55
C ALA A 944 15.26 13.16 38.25
N GLY A 945 15.12 12.20 37.33
CA GLY A 945 15.80 12.23 36.02
C GLY A 945 15.09 13.09 34.96
N GLN A 946 13.75 13.15 35.01
CA GLN A 946 12.90 13.80 34.01
C GLN A 946 11.75 14.62 34.66
N PRO A 947 12.03 15.62 35.52
CA PRO A 947 11.01 16.29 36.33
C PRO A 947 9.85 16.93 35.54
N GLU A 948 10.12 17.39 34.32
CA GLU A 948 9.14 18.09 33.46
C GLU A 948 8.60 17.21 32.31
N SER A 949 8.85 15.89 32.30
CA SER A 949 8.36 15.02 31.20
C SER A 949 6.90 14.61 31.38
N ASN A 950 6.20 14.41 30.25
CA ASN A 950 4.80 13.97 30.26
C ASN A 950 4.65 12.59 30.95
N TYR A 951 5.67 11.72 30.88
CA TYR A 951 5.68 10.44 31.60
C TYR A 951 5.76 10.62 33.11
N SER A 952 6.57 11.54 33.64
CA SER A 952 6.58 11.87 35.08
C SER A 952 5.22 12.37 35.56
N ALA A 953 4.54 13.20 34.77
CA ALA A 953 3.20 13.69 35.07
C ALA A 953 2.15 12.56 35.04
N ALA A 954 2.15 11.74 33.98
CA ALA A 954 1.23 10.61 33.85
C ALA A 954 1.45 9.54 34.94
N ALA A 955 2.70 9.17 35.22
CA ALA A 955 3.04 8.21 36.28
C ALA A 955 2.63 8.71 37.67
N THR A 956 2.75 10.02 37.94
CA THR A 956 2.25 10.63 39.18
C THR A 956 0.72 10.54 39.27
N GLN A 957 0.00 11.05 38.26
CA GLN A 957 -1.47 11.07 38.28
C GLN A 957 -2.07 9.66 38.33
N TRP A 958 -1.51 8.72 37.57
CA TRP A 958 -1.99 7.33 37.55
C TRP A 958 -1.80 6.66 38.92
N LEU A 959 -0.62 6.81 39.53
CA LEU A 959 -0.34 6.21 40.84
C LEU A 959 -1.20 6.84 41.95
N ASP A 960 -1.41 8.17 41.91
CA ASP A 960 -2.28 8.88 42.86
C ASP A 960 -3.75 8.42 42.75
N SER A 961 -4.28 8.21 41.54
CA SER A 961 -5.64 7.66 41.36
C SER A 961 -5.72 6.21 41.80
N LEU A 962 -4.77 5.35 41.42
CA LEU A 962 -4.74 3.96 41.89
C LEU A 962 -4.68 3.86 43.42
N MET A 963 -3.89 4.73 44.09
CA MET A 963 -3.83 4.81 45.55
C MET A 963 -5.12 5.34 46.20
N THR A 964 -5.96 6.06 45.47
CA THR A 964 -7.21 6.66 45.97
C THR A 964 -8.40 5.74 45.74
N ASP A 965 -8.53 5.22 44.53
CA ASP A 965 -9.72 4.56 44.00
C ASP A 965 -9.57 3.03 43.93
N GLY A 966 -8.32 2.53 43.86
CA GLY A 966 -8.00 1.10 43.74
C GLY A 966 -8.17 0.52 42.32
N ASP A 967 -8.66 1.32 41.37
CA ASP A 967 -8.97 0.91 40.01
C ASP A 967 -7.91 1.39 39.00
N ALA A 968 -7.33 0.43 38.28
CA ALA A 968 -6.34 0.68 37.23
C ALA A 968 -6.96 1.20 35.91
N ALA A 969 -8.20 0.84 35.61
CA ALA A 969 -8.93 1.29 34.43
C ALA A 969 -9.33 2.77 34.58
N ALA A 970 -9.94 3.16 35.70
CA ALA A 970 -10.19 4.58 36.02
C ALA A 970 -8.90 5.40 36.07
N ALA A 971 -7.83 4.89 36.70
CA ALA A 971 -6.53 5.56 36.73
C ALA A 971 -5.97 5.76 35.31
N CYS A 972 -6.11 4.78 34.41
CA CYS A 972 -5.72 4.92 33.02
C CYS A 972 -6.58 5.94 32.26
N ALA A 973 -7.91 5.88 32.37
CA ALA A 973 -8.82 6.86 31.77
C ALA A 973 -8.51 8.31 32.23
N GLY A 974 -8.05 8.48 33.47
CA GLY A 974 -7.55 9.75 33.99
C GLY A 974 -6.35 10.31 33.23
N VAL A 975 -5.38 9.46 32.85
CA VAL A 975 -4.15 9.88 32.15
C VAL A 975 -4.23 9.80 30.62
N THR A 976 -5.23 9.13 30.04
CA THR A 976 -5.46 9.06 28.58
C THR A 976 -5.43 10.45 27.92
N LYS A 977 -5.91 11.49 28.60
CA LYS A 977 -5.88 12.89 28.10
C LYS A 977 -4.46 13.47 27.98
N ILE A 978 -3.52 13.04 28.84
CA ILE A 978 -2.11 13.42 28.72
C ILE A 978 -1.51 12.71 27.50
N VAL A 979 -1.71 11.39 27.38
CA VAL A 979 -1.13 10.59 26.29
C VAL A 979 -1.64 11.03 24.91
N ILE A 980 -2.96 11.13 24.72
CA ILE A 980 -3.54 11.56 23.43
C ILE A 980 -3.11 12.99 23.08
N GLY A 981 -3.02 13.88 24.07
CA GLY A 981 -2.57 15.27 23.90
C GLY A 981 -1.05 15.44 23.71
N LYS A 982 -0.28 14.35 23.66
CA LYS A 982 1.19 14.31 23.58
C LYS A 982 1.64 13.17 22.67
N ALA A 983 1.65 13.44 21.36
CA ALA A 983 2.00 12.46 20.32
C ALA A 983 3.32 11.72 20.61
N GLU A 984 4.31 12.42 21.19
CA GLU A 984 5.59 11.88 21.62
C GLU A 984 5.52 10.76 22.69
N MET A 985 4.36 10.53 23.32
CA MET A 985 4.14 9.45 24.30
C MET A 985 3.68 8.12 23.69
N TRP A 986 3.33 8.07 22.39
CA TRP A 986 2.95 6.83 21.71
C TRP A 986 3.74 6.63 20.41
N GLN A 987 3.93 7.70 19.63
CA GLN A 987 4.68 7.69 18.38
C GLN A 987 6.14 7.22 18.50
N VAL A 988 6.72 7.23 19.70
CA VAL A 988 8.05 6.66 19.97
C VAL A 988 8.09 5.13 19.80
N THR A 989 6.93 4.46 19.77
CA THR A 989 6.81 3.01 19.46
C THR A 989 6.33 2.73 18.04
N ASP A 990 5.58 3.67 17.42
CA ASP A 990 5.17 3.57 16.01
C ASP A 990 6.37 3.49 15.05
N GLN A 991 7.54 4.02 15.46
CA GLN A 991 8.77 3.98 14.67
C GLN A 991 9.30 2.56 14.42
N TYR A 992 8.81 1.55 15.15
CA TYR A 992 9.19 0.14 14.94
C TYR A 992 8.42 -0.52 13.79
N GLY A 993 7.45 0.18 13.18
CA GLY A 993 6.75 -0.19 11.96
C GLY A 993 5.91 -1.47 12.08
N TYR A 994 5.70 -2.15 10.95
CA TYR A 994 4.92 -3.39 10.88
C TYR A 994 5.70 -4.64 11.33
N ASP A 995 7.02 -4.55 11.46
CA ASP A 995 7.86 -5.65 11.90
C ASP A 995 7.65 -5.96 13.40
N HIS A 996 7.18 -5.01 14.22
CA HIS A 996 7.03 -5.14 15.68
C HIS A 996 5.70 -4.55 16.21
N PRO A 997 5.20 -4.98 17.40
CA PRO A 997 4.01 -4.39 18.00
C PRO A 997 4.26 -2.96 18.55
N ALA A 998 3.70 -1.96 17.88
CA ALA A 998 3.60 -0.59 18.40
C ALA A 998 2.45 -0.43 19.43
N LEU A 999 2.51 0.62 20.25
CA LEU A 999 1.47 0.97 21.23
C LEU A 999 0.65 2.18 20.74
N ALA A 1000 -0.62 1.94 20.37
CA ALA A 1000 -1.57 3.03 20.15
C ALA A 1000 -1.72 3.87 21.44
N ALA A 1001 -2.14 5.14 21.31
CA ALA A 1001 -2.26 6.08 22.42
C ALA A 1001 -3.12 5.56 23.61
N GLN A 1002 -4.08 4.69 23.36
CA GLN A 1002 -4.90 4.03 24.38
C GLN A 1002 -4.14 2.92 25.14
N GLN A 1003 -3.19 2.26 24.49
CA GLN A 1003 -2.43 1.12 25.01
C GLN A 1003 -1.20 1.53 25.85
N VAL A 1004 -0.74 2.78 25.77
CA VAL A 1004 0.39 3.33 26.55
C VAL A 1004 0.15 3.31 28.07
N CYS A 1005 -1.10 3.29 28.50
CA CYS A 1005 -1.46 2.99 29.89
C CYS A 1005 -1.99 1.56 29.98
N PHE A 1006 -1.34 0.72 30.80
CA PHE A 1006 -1.70 -0.69 30.94
C PHE A 1006 -2.93 -0.87 31.83
N VAL A 1007 -3.92 -1.62 31.33
CA VAL A 1007 -5.13 -2.02 32.06
C VAL A 1007 -5.14 -3.56 32.15
N PRO A 1008 -5.24 -4.17 33.35
CA PRO A 1008 -5.28 -5.62 33.50
C PRO A 1008 -6.51 -6.26 32.84
N ALA A 1009 -6.33 -7.46 32.29
CA ALA A 1009 -7.45 -8.29 31.82
C ALA A 1009 -8.42 -8.58 32.98
N GLY A 1010 -9.73 -8.48 32.71
CA GLY A 1010 -10.80 -8.65 33.71
C GLY A 1010 -11.21 -7.38 34.47
N ALA A 1011 -10.55 -6.23 34.26
CA ALA A 1011 -10.95 -4.95 34.86
C ALA A 1011 -12.05 -4.20 34.08
N ALA A 1012 -12.66 -4.82 33.06
CA ALA A 1012 -13.52 -4.16 32.06
C ALA A 1012 -14.85 -4.88 31.77
N GLU A 1013 -15.31 -5.77 32.66
CA GLU A 1013 -16.57 -6.53 32.50
C GLU A 1013 -17.75 -6.01 33.36
N GLU A 1014 -17.65 -4.81 33.95
CA GLU A 1014 -18.76 -4.15 34.68
C GLU A 1014 -19.07 -2.71 34.16
N GLU A 1015 -19.40 -2.56 32.86
CA GLU A 1015 -20.30 -1.48 32.38
C GLU A 1015 -21.12 -1.88 31.14
#